data_AF-A0A366B557-F1
#
_entry.id   AF-A0A366B557-F1
#
_cell.length_a   1.000
_cell.length_b   1.000
_cell.length_c   1.000
_cell.angle_alpha   90.00
_cell.angle_beta   90.00
_cell.angle_gamma   90.00
#
_symmetry.space_group_name_H-M   'P 1'
#
loop_
_entity.id
_entity.type
_entity.pdbx_description
1 polymer ?
#
loop_
_entity_poly.entity_id
_entity_poly.type
_entity_poly.pdbx_seq_one_letter_code
_entity_poly.pdbx_strand_id
1 'polypeptide(L)'
;MKFYKKIVFFFLIVATLEVYAQNTLDNLGLTSATPAAGAYSLRKLSSSYAGSAVQVRRSTDNTTQDIGFDGNGDLNTAALLTFVGANNGFVTIWYDQSGNARNLIKTDYNLQPQIVFNGAFKYIGTKVAIDFSGNKGLVYSGSLILASITSVIRSESTSWPSYHTILEGSPRIGGILETGGTTFHSNVYPLAIWKNGISKTTAESLTPVNEGMVLSISSRTDNLNKIFIGNYDGGGSGGSILESEAIGFSTLNANNIRESIECNQGTYFGISMTLCATAILKNPASSIQNTCMGATAIPLTVQASGKNITYQWYSNSSPSATGGTLINGAITNTFTPPTSVSGTTYYYVVVSDLQGTTITSGISGAIIVENLTAITVTPSAVSINSGDSITLTASGASTYLWGTGITTPLDQVASCKLAVGLRLLRTEYTGPAVRLRRASDNVEADFGFTLTDLNTAAISSWLGMSAGYCVKLYDQSGNGNDMVPPSVNAQPLYVYNGLNAKPILRFNTAQSIKNNINFTPPYTVVYGAKQTGPSRGRVLNANNNWLLGWWNGSKSQAHYDGWVSRDGNTTADNNAYVYTATGTGSASRIFENGISKTLNTNGGLNGPNGLRINESEPSDADVADIFVFNSVLSDNNREKIEQSTASYYGIYGQPMVPGQTFTVTPTETTTYQVTGYSANEGCSVSSSVTVTVLKNPNLGNFNSQIKTYFDGSYTISPPSTSSTDAISYASSNTAVATIIGTTVTIVGAGSTTITATQAANSTHYGDSISATLTVNAVSVLTKNGQVSTTDFNYVNKNGAIRSDFGVNKNGLSIQTKSYDLLTGLVMNLDAGNLASYLGTGTTWTDLSGLGNNGILVNNPVYNSSNGGNLVFNGSNTYVDAPLTKTASCTFSVWTKSTSASNMLFNAGNDGSGPDLFFYGGVLSWNTWDSSNNPFGNIPATAANGNWHNYVVVNDAVSNTARLYYDGVLYGTAGYRNASANTKLYIGGSNGGWQWNGAIGNFQVYNRILSPAEIIQNFNNLKTRYGL
;
A
#
# COMPACT_ATOMS: atom_id res chain seq x y z
N MET A 1 66.13 -21.14 -7.49
CA MET A 1 64.76 -21.47 -7.04
C MET A 1 64.19 -20.21 -6.39
N LYS A 2 63.05 -19.61 -6.72
CA LYS A 2 61.85 -19.94 -7.52
C LYS A 2 61.38 -18.67 -8.29
N PHE A 3 60.62 -18.93 -9.34
CA PHE A 3 60.02 -18.01 -10.33
C PHE A 3 59.20 -16.83 -9.75
N TYR A 4 59.28 -15.66 -10.39
CA TYR A 4 58.19 -14.66 -10.41
C TYR A 4 57.79 -14.33 -11.86
N LYS A 5 56.52 -14.60 -12.17
CA LYS A 5 55.86 -14.31 -13.45
C LYS A 5 55.63 -12.80 -13.61
N LYS A 6 55.96 -12.29 -14.79
CA LYS A 6 55.50 -11.01 -15.33
C LYS A 6 53.97 -11.04 -15.47
N ILE A 7 53.29 -10.03 -14.93
CA ILE A 7 51.95 -9.62 -15.37
C ILE A 7 52.08 -8.16 -15.80
N VAL A 8 51.86 -7.92 -17.09
CA VAL A 8 51.72 -6.59 -17.70
C VAL A 8 50.26 -6.19 -17.55
N PHE A 9 49.98 -5.10 -16.83
CA PHE A 9 48.66 -4.47 -16.79
C PHE A 9 48.63 -3.30 -17.78
N PHE A 10 47.76 -3.40 -18.78
CA PHE A 10 47.41 -2.33 -19.70
C PHE A 10 46.41 -1.40 -18.98
N PHE A 11 46.78 -0.14 -18.73
CA PHE A 11 45.83 0.88 -18.27
C PHE A 11 45.15 1.50 -19.51
N LEU A 12 43.87 1.20 -19.69
CA LEU A 12 42.98 1.95 -20.58
C LEU A 12 42.52 3.20 -19.81
N ILE A 13 43.02 4.38 -20.19
CA ILE A 13 42.58 5.66 -19.60
C ILE A 13 41.21 5.98 -20.18
N VAL A 14 40.14 5.73 -19.41
CA VAL A 14 38.85 6.39 -19.60
C VAL A 14 38.85 7.61 -18.71
N ALA A 15 39.01 8.80 -19.30
CA ALA A 15 38.86 10.06 -18.58
C ALA A 15 37.37 10.29 -18.32
N THR A 16 36.87 9.83 -17.17
CA THR A 16 35.60 10.30 -16.61
C THR A 16 35.81 11.70 -16.06
N LEU A 17 35.15 12.71 -16.63
CA LEU A 17 35.00 14.01 -15.98
C LEU A 17 34.13 13.81 -14.74
N GLU A 18 34.75 13.54 -13.59
CA GLU A 18 34.10 13.70 -12.30
C GLU A 18 34.03 15.19 -11.99
N VAL A 19 32.85 15.79 -12.16
CA VAL A 19 32.58 17.13 -11.64
C VAL A 19 32.34 16.97 -10.15
N TYR A 20 33.40 17.06 -9.36
CA TYR A 20 33.26 17.13 -7.91
C TYR A 20 32.60 18.46 -7.55
N ALA A 21 31.52 18.41 -6.77
CA ALA A 21 30.94 19.61 -6.18
C ALA A 21 31.95 20.17 -5.17
N GLN A 22 32.34 21.44 -5.36
CA GLN A 22 33.29 22.09 -4.48
C GLN A 22 32.76 22.18 -3.06
N ASN A 23 33.56 21.74 -2.08
CA ASN A 23 33.19 21.88 -0.68
C ASN A 23 33.36 23.34 -0.25
N THR A 24 32.31 23.86 0.38
CA THR A 24 32.42 25.12 1.12
C THR A 24 33.17 24.82 2.41
N LEU A 25 34.31 25.46 2.66
CA LEU A 25 35.07 25.30 3.91
C LEU A 25 34.40 26.07 5.07
N ASP A 26 33.15 25.70 5.36
CA ASP A 26 32.27 26.41 6.28
C ASP A 26 32.72 26.32 7.74
N ASN A 27 33.54 25.35 8.13
CA ASN A 27 34.14 25.33 9.47
C ASN A 27 35.23 26.40 9.64
N LEU A 28 35.71 27.00 8.54
CA LEU A 28 36.55 28.20 8.53
C LEU A 28 35.74 29.49 8.38
N GLY A 29 34.41 29.41 8.26
CA GLY A 29 33.55 30.56 8.00
C GLY A 29 33.57 31.04 6.54
N LEU A 30 34.03 30.19 5.61
CA LEU A 30 34.06 30.49 4.19
C LEU A 30 32.73 30.11 3.52
N THR A 31 32.45 30.75 2.39
CA THR A 31 31.24 30.49 1.57
C THR A 31 31.63 29.91 0.21
N SER A 32 30.65 29.49 -0.59
CA SER A 32 30.88 29.06 -1.97
C SER A 32 31.48 30.16 -2.86
N ALA A 33 31.42 31.42 -2.44
CA ALA A 33 32.07 32.55 -3.13
C ALA A 33 33.58 32.63 -2.89
N THR A 34 34.12 31.86 -1.94
CA THR A 34 35.56 31.77 -1.62
C THR A 34 36.07 30.33 -1.82
N PRO A 35 36.09 29.85 -3.09
CA PRO A 35 36.44 28.49 -3.43
C PRO A 35 37.91 28.17 -3.14
N ALA A 36 38.20 27.21 -2.26
CA ALA A 36 39.55 26.70 -2.07
C ALA A 36 40.01 25.88 -3.28
N ALA A 37 41.21 26.15 -3.77
CA ALA A 37 41.85 25.40 -4.84
C ALA A 37 42.42 24.06 -4.33
N GLY A 38 42.83 23.99 -3.07
CA GLY A 38 43.13 22.75 -2.36
C GLY A 38 43.15 23.03 -0.86
N ALA A 39 42.67 22.08 -0.06
CA ALA A 39 42.57 22.26 1.39
C ALA A 39 42.99 20.98 2.11
N TYR A 40 44.12 21.03 2.80
CA TYR A 40 44.70 19.88 3.51
C TYR A 40 44.74 20.21 4.98
N SER A 41 44.02 19.44 5.80
CA SER A 41 44.03 19.61 7.25
C SER A 41 43.83 18.29 7.98
N LEU A 42 44.32 18.22 9.21
CA LEU A 42 44.01 17.12 10.14
C LEU A 42 42.65 17.31 10.84
N ARG A 43 42.04 18.51 10.77
CA ARG A 43 40.66 18.76 11.20
C ARG A 43 39.71 18.86 10.03
N LYS A 44 38.42 18.66 10.28
CA LYS A 44 37.37 18.76 9.28
C LYS A 44 37.10 20.23 8.97
N LEU A 45 37.37 20.65 7.73
CA LEU A 45 37.23 22.04 7.28
C LEU A 45 35.85 22.35 6.69
N SER A 46 35.11 21.33 6.29
CA SER A 46 33.79 21.46 5.69
C SER A 46 32.82 20.48 6.33
N SER A 47 31.63 20.93 6.74
CA SER A 47 30.58 20.08 7.29
C SER A 47 30.09 19.05 6.27
N SER A 48 30.10 19.40 4.97
CA SER A 48 29.72 18.51 3.87
C SER A 48 30.80 17.51 3.46
N TYR A 49 32.04 17.64 3.96
CA TYR A 49 33.11 16.71 3.64
C TYR A 49 32.84 15.34 4.28
N ALA A 50 32.75 14.29 3.47
CA ALA A 50 32.51 12.91 3.94
C ALA A 50 33.76 12.03 3.91
N GLY A 51 34.92 12.56 3.49
CA GLY A 51 36.16 11.82 3.36
C GLY A 51 36.96 11.69 4.66
N SER A 52 38.12 11.02 4.55
CA SER A 52 39.09 10.89 5.66
C SER A 52 40.06 12.06 5.71
N ALA A 53 40.76 12.27 6.83
CA ALA A 53 41.77 13.31 6.94
C ALA A 53 43.07 12.88 6.23
N VAL A 54 43.56 11.69 6.56
CA VAL A 54 44.82 11.13 6.06
C VAL A 54 44.71 9.62 5.88
N GLN A 55 45.54 9.06 5.00
CA GLN A 55 45.86 7.64 4.99
C GLN A 55 47.23 7.45 5.66
N VAL A 56 47.31 6.50 6.59
CA VAL A 56 48.53 6.22 7.37
C VAL A 56 48.98 4.79 7.12
N ARG A 57 50.28 4.60 6.87
CA ARG A 57 50.98 3.32 6.83
C ARG A 57 51.60 3.02 8.20
N ARG A 58 51.33 1.85 8.76
CA ARG A 58 52.02 1.40 9.99
C ARG A 58 53.35 0.75 9.67
N SER A 59 54.36 1.04 10.49
CA SER A 59 55.75 0.63 10.28
C SER A 59 56.00 -0.87 10.43
N THR A 60 55.15 -1.60 11.15
CA THR A 60 55.38 -3.03 11.46
C THR A 60 55.19 -3.95 10.27
N ASP A 61 54.26 -3.64 9.37
CA ASP A 61 53.90 -4.51 8.25
C ASP A 61 53.49 -3.76 6.97
N ASN A 62 53.64 -2.44 6.95
CA ASN A 62 53.32 -1.58 5.83
C ASN A 62 51.84 -1.58 5.40
N THR A 63 50.93 -2.13 6.21
CA THR A 63 49.50 -1.95 5.96
C THR A 63 49.10 -0.49 6.11
N THR A 64 48.04 -0.08 5.41
CA THR A 64 47.53 1.29 5.40
C THR A 64 46.10 1.35 5.91
N GLN A 65 45.74 2.43 6.59
CA GLN A 65 44.36 2.71 7.00
C GLN A 65 44.04 4.20 6.80
N ASP A 66 42.85 4.47 6.30
CA ASP A 66 42.29 5.82 6.26
C ASP A 66 41.79 6.20 7.65
N ILE A 67 42.22 7.37 8.11
CA ILE A 67 41.88 7.93 9.41
C ILE A 67 41.06 9.19 9.19
N GLY A 68 39.81 9.13 9.64
CA GLY A 68 38.85 10.23 9.58
C GLY A 68 38.89 11.13 10.81
N PHE A 69 37.77 11.81 11.02
CA PHE A 69 37.58 12.76 12.11
C PHE A 69 36.80 12.12 13.26
N ASP A 70 36.92 12.68 14.46
CA ASP A 70 36.07 12.36 15.60
C ASP A 70 34.75 13.17 15.58
N GLY A 71 33.92 13.03 16.63
CA GLY A 71 32.64 13.72 16.74
C GLY A 71 32.75 15.25 16.82
N ASN A 72 33.92 15.80 17.13
CA ASN A 72 34.20 17.23 17.17
C ASN A 72 34.79 17.74 15.85
N GLY A 73 35.05 16.85 14.88
CA GLY A 73 35.73 17.19 13.64
C GLY A 73 37.25 17.26 13.77
N ASP A 74 37.84 16.82 14.89
CA ASP A 74 39.29 16.70 15.05
C ASP A 74 39.79 15.38 14.45
N LEU A 75 41.10 15.25 14.19
CA LEU A 75 41.68 13.97 13.78
C LEU A 75 41.32 12.88 14.80
N ASN A 76 40.79 11.74 14.33
CA ASN A 76 40.46 10.62 15.21
C ASN A 76 41.74 9.92 15.71
N THR A 77 42.37 10.50 16.73
CA THR A 77 43.63 10.03 17.31
C THR A 77 43.48 8.66 17.97
N ALA A 78 42.30 8.34 18.49
CA ALA A 78 42.01 7.02 19.05
C ALA A 78 42.03 5.93 17.96
N ALA A 79 41.39 6.16 16.81
CA ALA A 79 41.43 5.25 15.67
C ALA A 79 42.86 5.12 15.11
N LEU A 80 43.59 6.23 15.03
CA LEU A 80 44.99 6.26 14.58
C LEU A 80 45.91 5.43 15.50
N LEU A 81 45.82 5.60 16.83
CA LEU A 81 46.61 4.82 17.78
C LEU A 81 46.18 3.35 17.86
N THR A 82 44.89 3.07 17.68
CA THR A 82 44.40 1.68 17.59
C THR A 82 45.02 0.97 16.39
N PHE A 83 45.16 1.67 15.27
CA PHE A 83 45.75 1.12 14.05
C PHE A 83 47.28 0.96 14.12
N VAL A 84 48.00 2.00 14.56
CA VAL A 84 49.48 2.04 14.56
C VAL A 84 50.08 1.37 15.80
N GLY A 85 49.39 1.44 16.94
CA GLY A 85 49.89 0.95 18.23
C GLY A 85 51.11 1.72 18.73
N ALA A 86 52.01 1.03 19.43
CA ALA A 86 53.24 1.60 19.99
C ALA A 86 54.37 1.84 18.95
N ASN A 87 54.09 1.71 17.66
CA ASN A 87 55.07 1.81 16.59
C ASN A 87 54.99 3.16 15.85
N ASN A 88 55.72 3.30 14.74
CA ASN A 88 55.69 4.49 13.89
C ASN A 88 54.60 4.40 12.83
N GLY A 89 53.99 5.55 12.52
CA GLY A 89 52.96 5.70 11.49
C GLY A 89 53.34 6.81 10.51
N PHE A 90 53.25 6.53 9.22
CA PHE A 90 53.68 7.42 8.13
C PHE A 90 52.50 7.80 7.23
N VAL A 91 52.33 9.06 6.92
CA VAL A 91 51.24 9.53 6.05
C VAL A 91 51.56 9.19 4.60
N THR A 92 50.67 8.42 3.96
CA THR A 92 50.77 8.05 2.55
C THR A 92 49.93 8.97 1.68
N ILE A 93 48.80 9.45 2.20
CA ILE A 93 47.89 10.38 1.53
C ILE A 93 47.44 11.43 2.54
N TRP A 94 47.50 12.70 2.15
CA TRP A 94 46.76 13.76 2.82
C TRP A 94 45.61 14.18 1.91
N TYR A 95 44.39 13.90 2.34
CA TYR A 95 43.20 14.05 1.51
C TYR A 95 42.82 15.53 1.36
N ASP A 96 42.44 15.90 0.14
CA ASP A 96 41.92 17.22 -0.20
C ASP A 96 40.47 17.36 0.26
N GLN A 97 40.23 18.34 1.13
CA GLN A 97 38.93 18.68 1.67
C GLN A 97 38.20 19.74 0.83
N SER A 98 38.83 20.36 -0.17
CA SER A 98 38.18 21.40 -0.98
C SER A 98 37.11 20.85 -1.93
N GLY A 99 37.02 19.54 -2.09
CA GLY A 99 36.13 18.90 -3.05
C GLY A 99 36.66 18.98 -4.49
N ASN A 100 37.97 19.17 -4.70
CA ASN A 100 38.58 19.08 -6.04
C ASN A 100 39.31 17.75 -6.26
N ALA A 101 39.30 16.85 -5.28
CA ALA A 101 39.99 15.56 -5.29
C ALA A 101 41.51 15.66 -5.53
N ARG A 102 42.15 16.76 -5.11
CA ARG A 102 43.58 17.03 -5.33
C ARG A 102 44.46 16.45 -4.23
N ASN A 103 44.25 15.19 -3.87
CA ASN A 103 44.96 14.55 -2.75
C ASN A 103 46.49 14.61 -2.92
N LEU A 104 47.21 14.91 -1.84
CA LEU A 104 48.67 14.86 -1.81
C LEU A 104 49.11 13.44 -1.45
N ILE A 105 49.95 12.82 -2.27
CA ILE A 105 50.28 11.39 -2.18
C ILE A 105 51.80 11.20 -2.10
N LYS A 106 52.26 10.23 -1.31
CA LYS A 106 53.64 9.73 -1.37
C LYS A 106 53.70 8.21 -1.32
N THR A 107 54.17 7.62 -2.42
CA THR A 107 54.28 6.15 -2.56
C THR A 107 55.61 5.58 -2.06
N ASP A 108 56.70 6.37 -2.11
CA ASP A 108 58.01 5.95 -1.60
C ASP A 108 58.07 6.03 -0.08
N TYR A 109 58.27 4.88 0.56
CA TYR A 109 58.25 4.71 2.02
C TYR A 109 59.34 5.54 2.72
N ASN A 110 60.48 5.78 2.08
CA ASN A 110 61.59 6.53 2.68
C ASN A 110 61.32 8.04 2.76
N LEU A 111 60.33 8.51 2.02
CA LEU A 111 60.01 9.92 1.86
C LEU A 111 58.62 10.28 2.39
N GLN A 112 57.88 9.32 2.97
CA GLN A 112 56.59 9.58 3.62
C GLN A 112 56.78 10.29 4.96
N PRO A 113 56.07 11.39 5.22
CA PRO A 113 56.17 12.10 6.49
C PRO A 113 55.55 11.29 7.63
N GLN A 114 55.97 11.57 8.85
CA GLN A 114 55.60 10.79 10.03
C GLN A 114 54.55 11.51 10.86
N ILE A 115 53.57 10.78 11.38
CA ILE A 115 52.50 11.34 12.24
C ILE A 115 52.41 10.64 13.61
N VAL A 116 52.85 9.38 13.72
CA VAL A 116 52.97 8.66 14.99
C VAL A 116 54.43 8.28 15.24
N PHE A 117 54.92 8.56 16.44
CA PHE A 117 56.31 8.41 16.90
C PHE A 117 56.34 7.46 18.09
N ASN A 118 56.59 6.18 17.84
CA ASN A 118 56.57 5.13 18.88
C ASN A 118 55.31 5.20 19.76
N GLY A 119 54.13 5.31 19.13
CA GLY A 119 52.85 5.47 19.83
C GLY A 119 52.54 6.86 20.41
N ALA A 120 53.40 7.86 20.19
CA ALA A 120 53.17 9.25 20.59
C ALA A 120 52.93 10.18 19.38
N PHE A 121 52.44 11.39 19.63
CA PHE A 121 52.25 12.43 18.62
C PHE A 121 53.19 13.60 18.84
N LYS A 122 53.42 14.37 17.77
CA LYS A 122 53.97 15.71 17.83
C LYS A 122 52.86 16.73 17.64
N TYR A 123 53.07 17.94 18.17
CA TYR A 123 52.00 18.93 18.26
C TYR A 123 52.41 20.31 17.74
N ILE A 124 51.43 21.03 17.22
CA ILE A 124 51.40 22.50 17.13
C ILE A 124 50.33 22.95 18.13
N GLY A 125 50.76 23.70 19.15
CA GLY A 125 49.93 23.93 20.33
C GLY A 125 49.53 22.61 20.98
N THR A 126 48.24 22.32 21.03
CA THR A 126 47.67 21.06 21.56
C THR A 126 47.20 20.09 20.48
N LYS A 127 47.35 20.43 19.20
CA LYS A 127 46.80 19.66 18.07
C LYS A 127 47.91 18.87 17.35
N VAL A 128 47.60 17.63 16.98
CA VAL A 128 48.53 16.71 16.31
C VAL A 128 49.02 17.34 15.00
N ALA A 129 50.29 17.14 14.66
CA ALA A 129 50.88 17.64 13.42
C ALA A 129 51.66 16.55 12.67
N ILE A 130 51.78 16.72 11.36
CA ILE A 130 52.59 15.85 10.50
C ILE A 130 54.01 16.37 10.51
N ASP A 131 54.97 15.49 10.74
CA ASP A 131 56.40 15.82 10.70
C ASP A 131 57.00 15.48 9.33
N PHE A 132 57.53 16.52 8.70
CA PHE A 132 58.22 16.41 7.42
C PHE A 132 59.74 16.27 7.56
N SER A 133 60.27 16.16 8.79
CA SER A 133 61.71 16.11 9.05
C SER A 133 62.45 14.98 8.31
N GLY A 134 63.65 15.30 7.82
CA GLY A 134 64.51 14.32 7.17
C GLY A 134 64.06 13.97 5.76
N ASN A 135 63.83 14.99 4.93
CA ASN A 135 63.56 14.86 3.50
C ASN A 135 62.20 14.24 3.14
N LYS A 136 61.20 14.37 4.02
CA LYS A 136 59.86 13.83 3.79
C LYS A 136 58.96 14.84 3.08
N GLY A 137 58.01 14.33 2.31
CA GLY A 137 57.08 15.17 1.56
C GLY A 137 55.90 14.42 0.97
N LEU A 138 54.88 15.17 0.58
CA LEU A 138 53.70 14.69 -0.14
C LEU A 138 53.55 15.49 -1.43
N VAL A 139 53.05 14.87 -2.50
CA VAL A 139 52.93 15.51 -3.82
C VAL A 139 51.58 15.26 -4.48
N TYR A 140 51.01 16.29 -5.07
CA TYR A 140 49.94 16.20 -6.06
C TYR A 140 50.55 16.44 -7.45
N SER A 141 50.42 15.47 -8.36
CA SER A 141 51.14 15.51 -9.65
C SER A 141 50.52 16.42 -10.72
N GLY A 142 49.34 16.98 -10.48
CA GLY A 142 48.66 17.88 -11.41
C GLY A 142 49.11 19.34 -11.31
N SER A 143 48.38 20.21 -12.02
CA SER A 143 48.58 21.66 -11.98
C SER A 143 47.54 22.34 -11.07
N LEU A 144 47.94 23.43 -10.41
CA LEU A 144 47.10 24.20 -9.51
C LEU A 144 47.33 25.69 -9.72
N ILE A 145 46.25 26.46 -9.80
CA ILE A 145 46.33 27.92 -9.72
C ILE A 145 46.25 28.31 -8.25
N LEU A 146 47.29 28.92 -7.70
CA LEU A 146 47.37 29.43 -6.33
C LEU A 146 47.76 30.90 -6.36
N ALA A 147 46.91 31.78 -5.85
CA ALA A 147 47.15 33.22 -5.66
C ALA A 147 47.33 33.60 -4.19
N SER A 148 46.74 32.83 -3.26
CA SER A 148 46.97 32.98 -1.82
C SER A 148 46.97 31.64 -1.11
N ILE A 149 47.82 31.52 -0.09
CA ILE A 149 48.01 30.30 0.69
C ILE A 149 48.03 30.69 2.16
N THR A 150 47.39 29.89 3.01
CA THR A 150 47.55 29.97 4.46
C THR A 150 47.88 28.60 5.03
N SER A 151 48.89 28.52 5.89
CA SER A 151 49.36 27.28 6.50
C SER A 151 49.66 27.45 8.00
N VAL A 152 49.60 26.34 8.74
CA VAL A 152 49.91 26.24 10.16
C VAL A 152 51.13 25.35 10.36
N ILE A 153 52.22 25.96 10.83
CA ILE A 153 53.55 25.32 10.89
C ILE A 153 54.27 25.55 12.22
N ARG A 154 55.27 24.71 12.52
CA ARG A 154 56.20 24.88 13.64
C ARG A 154 57.54 24.19 13.37
N SER A 155 58.67 24.86 13.59
CA SER A 155 59.98 24.19 13.64
C SER A 155 60.16 23.44 14.96
N GLU A 156 60.90 22.33 14.92
CA GLU A 156 61.34 21.64 16.14
C GLU A 156 62.67 22.18 16.68
N SER A 157 63.30 23.11 15.95
CA SER A 157 64.53 23.80 16.33
C SER A 157 64.30 25.31 16.41
N THR A 158 65.13 26.03 17.16
CA THR A 158 65.13 27.50 17.26
C THR A 158 65.57 28.19 15.96
N SER A 159 66.04 27.42 14.98
CA SER A 159 66.36 27.85 13.60
C SER A 159 65.72 26.90 12.59
N TRP A 160 65.71 27.27 11.31
CA TRP A 160 65.33 26.36 10.22
C TRP A 160 66.45 25.35 9.97
N PRO A 161 66.22 24.03 10.16
CA PRO A 161 67.27 23.02 9.99
C PRO A 161 67.60 22.72 8.51
N SER A 162 66.61 22.90 7.63
CA SER A 162 66.68 22.62 6.19
C SER A 162 65.50 23.31 5.48
N TYR A 163 65.40 23.13 4.17
CA TYR A 163 64.32 23.66 3.32
C TYR A 163 62.97 23.00 3.64
N HIS A 164 61.87 23.75 3.56
CA HIS A 164 60.51 23.19 3.61
C HIS A 164 59.55 23.95 2.70
N THR A 165 58.66 23.21 2.04
CA THR A 165 57.57 23.76 1.22
C THR A 165 56.24 23.60 1.96
N ILE A 166 55.48 24.67 2.18
CA ILE A 166 54.14 24.55 2.79
C ILE A 166 53.10 24.04 1.78
N LEU A 167 53.04 24.68 0.61
CA LEU A 167 52.16 24.33 -0.51
C LEU A 167 52.68 25.07 -1.76
N GLU A 168 53.56 24.42 -2.51
CA GLU A 168 54.31 25.05 -3.62
C GLU A 168 54.37 24.12 -4.84
N GLY A 169 54.68 24.63 -6.04
CA GLY A 169 55.00 23.79 -7.20
C GLY A 169 56.07 24.37 -8.13
N SER A 170 56.06 23.96 -9.40
CA SER A 170 56.99 24.38 -10.45
C SER A 170 56.29 25.23 -11.53
N PRO A 171 56.71 26.47 -11.81
CA PRO A 171 57.87 27.17 -11.24
C PRO A 171 57.70 27.51 -9.75
N ARG A 172 58.83 27.61 -9.03
CA ARG A 172 58.87 27.88 -7.57
C ARG A 172 58.18 29.19 -7.21
N ILE A 173 57.44 29.18 -6.11
CA ILE A 173 57.06 30.40 -5.37
C ILE A 173 58.18 30.79 -4.38
N GLY A 174 59.14 29.89 -4.15
CA GLY A 174 60.27 29.99 -3.25
C GLY A 174 60.13 28.97 -2.11
N GLY A 175 61.12 28.12 -1.88
CA GLY A 175 61.14 27.24 -0.70
C GLY A 175 61.20 28.10 0.56
N ILE A 176 60.32 27.87 1.52
CA ILE A 176 59.90 28.91 2.48
C ILE A 176 60.94 29.13 3.60
N LEU A 177 61.88 28.22 3.81
CA LEU A 177 62.63 28.20 5.07
C LEU A 177 64.07 27.75 4.83
N GLU A 178 65.00 28.69 4.63
CA GLU A 178 66.44 28.37 4.47
C GLU A 178 67.19 28.44 5.81
N THR A 179 68.24 27.63 5.92
CA THR A 179 69.24 27.67 7.00
C THR A 179 69.82 29.09 7.12
N GLY A 180 69.44 29.82 8.18
CA GLY A 180 69.91 31.20 8.42
C GLY A 180 68.81 32.22 8.70
N GLY A 181 67.53 31.87 8.53
CA GLY A 181 66.41 32.70 8.97
C GLY A 181 65.87 33.71 7.94
N THR A 182 66.36 33.67 6.71
CA THR A 182 65.81 34.45 5.59
C THR A 182 64.76 33.65 4.83
N THR A 183 63.69 34.33 4.46
CA THR A 183 62.33 33.81 4.30
C THR A 183 62.04 33.00 3.05
N PHE A 184 62.87 33.03 1.99
CA PHE A 184 62.59 32.24 0.78
C PHE A 184 63.88 31.90 -0.01
N HIS A 185 63.94 30.68 -0.55
CA HIS A 185 65.08 30.15 -1.29
C HIS A 185 65.26 30.82 -2.67
N SER A 186 66.52 31.00 -3.10
CA SER A 186 66.91 31.52 -4.44
C SER A 186 66.40 32.94 -4.78
N ASN A 187 66.14 33.80 -3.79
CA ASN A 187 65.58 35.15 -4.00
C ASN A 187 64.22 35.18 -4.72
N VAL A 188 63.45 34.09 -4.63
CA VAL A 188 62.07 34.04 -5.16
C VAL A 188 61.12 34.28 -4.00
N TYR A 189 60.58 35.51 -3.91
CA TYR A 189 59.73 35.92 -2.80
C TYR A 189 58.24 35.93 -3.21
N PRO A 190 57.31 35.65 -2.27
CA PRO A 190 55.89 35.93 -2.46
C PRO A 190 55.66 37.44 -2.57
N LEU A 191 54.51 37.85 -3.12
CA LEU A 191 54.12 39.26 -3.20
C LEU A 191 53.88 39.88 -1.83
N ALA A 192 53.40 39.08 -0.88
CA ALA A 192 53.17 39.48 0.49
C ALA A 192 53.22 38.25 1.41
N ILE A 193 53.54 38.48 2.68
CA ILE A 193 53.66 37.45 3.71
C ILE A 193 53.13 38.00 5.04
N TRP A 194 52.42 37.17 5.79
CA TRP A 194 51.92 37.47 7.13
C TRP A 194 52.29 36.34 8.08
N LYS A 195 52.81 36.69 9.26
CA LYS A 195 53.01 35.77 10.38
C LYS A 195 52.07 36.17 11.50
N ASN A 196 51.21 35.24 11.93
CA ASN A 196 50.25 35.43 13.03
C ASN A 196 49.37 36.69 12.86
N GLY A 197 49.00 37.00 11.62
CA GLY A 197 48.21 38.18 11.25
C GLY A 197 49.00 39.49 11.08
N ILE A 198 50.31 39.47 11.36
CA ILE A 198 51.20 40.64 11.16
C ILE A 198 51.85 40.54 9.78
N SER A 199 51.68 41.58 8.96
CA SER A 199 52.38 41.70 7.67
C SER A 199 53.90 41.78 7.87
N LYS A 200 54.65 41.03 7.07
CA LYS A 200 56.12 40.96 7.10
C LYS A 200 56.68 41.46 5.78
N THR A 201 57.87 42.06 5.82
CA THR A 201 58.61 42.28 4.57
C THR A 201 59.25 40.96 4.11
N THR A 202 59.47 40.80 2.81
CA THR A 202 59.97 39.54 2.23
C THR A 202 61.38 39.15 2.66
N ALA A 203 62.11 40.05 3.34
CA ALA A 203 63.45 39.84 3.89
C ALA A 203 63.48 39.80 5.44
N GLU A 204 62.34 39.95 6.11
CA GLU A 204 62.25 39.96 7.57
C GLU A 204 62.33 38.54 8.15
N SER A 205 63.04 38.38 9.27
CA SER A 205 63.13 37.10 9.97
C SER A 205 61.76 36.64 10.49
N LEU A 206 61.46 35.35 10.34
CA LEU A 206 60.29 34.70 10.95
C LEU A 206 60.56 34.20 12.37
N THR A 207 61.70 34.51 13.00
CA THR A 207 61.99 34.10 14.39
C THR A 207 61.02 34.70 15.42
N PRO A 208 60.70 34.00 16.54
CA PRO A 208 61.06 32.61 16.84
C PRO A 208 60.28 31.63 15.94
N VAL A 209 60.92 30.51 15.60
CA VAL A 209 60.41 29.51 14.64
C VAL A 209 60.05 28.18 15.30
N ASN A 210 60.53 27.96 16.53
CA ASN A 210 60.23 26.80 17.37
C ASN A 210 58.84 26.85 18.05
N GLU A 211 57.99 27.77 17.62
CA GLU A 211 56.64 27.99 18.12
C GLU A 211 55.65 27.86 16.97
N GLY A 212 54.40 27.47 17.30
CA GLY A 212 53.34 27.39 16.31
C GLY A 212 53.09 28.77 15.69
N MET A 213 52.98 28.82 14.36
CA MET A 213 52.63 30.03 13.65
C MET A 213 51.62 29.76 12.54
N VAL A 214 50.76 30.75 12.31
CA VAL A 214 49.93 30.84 11.12
C VAL A 214 50.68 31.70 10.11
N LEU A 215 50.94 31.14 8.93
CA LEU A 215 51.66 31.79 7.85
C LEU A 215 50.74 31.95 6.64
N SER A 216 50.48 33.18 6.23
CA SER A 216 49.81 33.46 4.95
C SER A 216 50.78 34.07 3.94
N ILE A 217 50.65 33.69 2.68
CA ILE A 217 51.42 34.27 1.58
C ILE A 217 50.54 34.54 0.36
N SER A 218 50.87 35.60 -0.39
CA SER A 218 50.35 35.85 -1.73
C SER A 218 51.39 35.42 -2.75
N SER A 219 51.07 34.46 -3.63
CA SER A 219 52.05 33.91 -4.57
C SER A 219 52.47 34.93 -5.63
N ARG A 220 53.68 34.76 -6.18
CA ARG A 220 54.21 35.57 -7.29
C ARG A 220 53.81 35.04 -8.68
N THR A 221 53.57 33.74 -8.76
CA THR A 221 53.11 33.01 -9.93
C THR A 221 51.88 32.23 -9.52
N ASP A 222 50.83 32.29 -10.33
CA ASP A 222 49.56 31.65 -10.01
C ASP A 222 49.51 30.21 -10.52
N ASN A 223 50.02 29.88 -11.71
CA ASN A 223 49.99 28.52 -12.25
C ASN A 223 51.21 27.66 -11.87
N LEU A 224 51.00 26.65 -11.03
CA LEU A 224 52.03 25.73 -10.53
C LEU A 224 51.80 24.31 -11.01
N ASN A 225 52.85 23.60 -11.42
CA ASN A 225 52.82 22.17 -11.74
C ASN A 225 53.49 21.36 -10.63
N LYS A 226 52.92 20.21 -10.26
CA LYS A 226 53.37 19.34 -9.17
C LYS A 226 53.39 20.09 -7.83
N ILE A 227 52.35 19.93 -7.03
CA ILE A 227 52.18 20.63 -5.76
C ILE A 227 52.79 19.81 -4.64
N PHE A 228 53.68 20.40 -3.84
CA PHE A 228 54.46 19.76 -2.80
C PHE A 228 54.19 20.37 -1.42
N ILE A 229 54.20 19.50 -0.41
CA ILE A 229 54.35 19.85 1.01
C ILE A 229 55.56 19.08 1.57
N GLY A 230 56.41 19.72 2.37
CA GLY A 230 57.64 19.13 2.89
C GLY A 230 58.85 19.27 1.96
N ASN A 231 59.20 18.17 1.30
CA ASN A 231 60.30 18.07 0.34
C ASN A 231 59.86 18.52 -1.06
N TYR A 232 60.67 19.39 -1.66
CA TYR A 232 60.37 20.21 -2.81
C TYR A 232 60.50 19.53 -4.20
N ASP A 233 61.36 18.54 -4.43
CA ASP A 233 61.63 18.03 -5.79
C ASP A 233 61.82 16.51 -5.87
N GLY A 234 61.66 15.80 -4.75
CA GLY A 234 62.08 14.40 -4.66
C GLY A 234 63.61 14.23 -4.70
N GLY A 235 64.38 15.32 -4.58
CA GLY A 235 65.82 15.34 -4.37
C GLY A 235 66.23 15.02 -2.93
N GLY A 236 67.52 15.17 -2.63
CA GLY A 236 68.14 14.72 -1.37
C GLY A 236 68.02 15.68 -0.17
N SER A 237 67.36 16.83 -0.30
CA SER A 237 67.29 17.87 0.74
C SER A 237 65.90 18.54 0.77
N GLY A 238 65.31 18.65 1.96
CA GLY A 238 63.99 19.26 2.19
C GLY A 238 63.31 18.70 3.44
N GLY A 239 62.12 19.18 3.79
CA GLY A 239 61.31 18.73 4.93
C GLY A 239 62.00 18.87 6.29
N SER A 240 61.54 19.80 7.12
CA SER A 240 62.17 20.06 8.43
C SER A 240 61.26 20.62 9.52
N ILE A 241 59.96 20.68 9.26
CA ILE A 241 59.00 21.30 10.19
C ILE A 241 57.77 20.41 10.37
N LEU A 242 57.03 20.72 11.42
CA LEU A 242 55.68 20.24 11.62
C LEU A 242 54.71 21.13 10.83
N GLU A 243 53.78 20.49 10.13
CA GLU A 243 52.71 21.17 9.42
C GLU A 243 51.40 20.41 9.65
N SER A 244 50.32 21.15 9.93
CA SER A 244 49.04 20.53 10.32
C SER A 244 47.85 20.99 9.49
N GLU A 245 47.99 22.09 8.75
CA GLU A 245 46.95 22.62 7.88
C GLU A 245 47.58 23.49 6.79
N ALA A 246 47.16 23.33 5.55
CA ALA A 246 47.56 24.15 4.40
C ALA A 246 46.38 24.33 3.45
N ILE A 247 46.04 25.57 3.12
CA ILE A 247 44.87 25.91 2.29
C ILE A 247 45.32 26.88 1.22
N GLY A 248 45.05 26.54 -0.04
CA GLY A 248 45.37 27.36 -1.20
C GLY A 248 44.11 27.82 -1.92
N PHE A 249 44.15 29.05 -2.44
CA PHE A 249 43.08 29.67 -3.22
C PHE A 249 43.59 30.12 -4.57
N SER A 250 42.80 29.97 -5.63
CA SER A 250 43.17 30.40 -6.98
C SER A 250 43.04 31.91 -7.20
N THR A 251 42.43 32.62 -6.26
CA THR A 251 42.32 34.08 -6.24
C THR A 251 42.91 34.65 -4.96
N LEU A 252 43.32 35.92 -5.01
CA LEU A 252 43.77 36.63 -3.82
C LEU A 252 42.55 36.93 -2.95
N ASN A 253 42.52 36.36 -1.75
CA ASN A 253 41.47 36.65 -0.78
C ASN A 253 41.54 38.12 -0.33
N ALA A 254 40.37 38.73 -0.12
CA ALA A 254 40.29 40.03 0.54
C ALA A 254 40.87 39.94 1.96
N ASN A 255 41.41 41.06 2.48
CA ASN A 255 42.11 41.09 3.78
C ASN A 255 41.27 40.50 4.92
N ASN A 256 39.97 40.82 4.98
CA ASN A 256 39.05 40.31 5.99
C ASN A 256 38.83 38.78 5.90
N ILE A 257 38.86 38.20 4.69
CA ILE A 257 38.75 36.76 4.49
C ILE A 257 40.04 36.06 4.94
N ARG A 258 41.21 36.60 4.54
CA ARG A 258 42.51 36.11 5.02
C ARG A 258 42.57 36.13 6.55
N GLU A 259 42.30 37.27 7.16
CA GLU A 259 42.32 37.45 8.62
C GLU A 259 41.33 36.50 9.32
N SER A 260 40.15 36.25 8.74
CA SER A 260 39.19 35.29 9.29
C SER A 260 39.75 33.86 9.32
N ILE A 261 40.36 33.42 8.21
CA ILE A 261 41.01 32.10 8.12
C ILE A 261 42.15 32.01 9.13
N GLU A 262 43.01 33.02 9.17
CA GLU A 262 44.16 33.09 10.07
C GLU A 262 43.73 33.04 11.55
N CYS A 263 42.66 33.74 11.91
CA CYS A 263 42.10 33.74 13.26
C CYS A 263 41.47 32.41 13.63
N ASN A 264 40.77 31.77 12.70
CA ASN A 264 40.19 30.45 12.92
C ASN A 264 41.30 29.41 13.18
N GLN A 265 42.35 29.44 12.36
CA GLN A 265 43.55 28.62 12.54
C GLN A 265 44.24 28.93 13.87
N GLY A 266 44.51 30.20 14.15
CA GLY A 266 45.19 30.60 15.37
C GLY A 266 44.44 30.15 16.62
N THR A 267 43.11 30.34 16.64
CA THR A 267 42.25 29.90 17.75
C THR A 267 42.30 28.39 17.92
N TYR A 268 42.16 27.62 16.83
CA TYR A 268 42.12 26.17 16.90
C TYR A 268 43.45 25.54 17.33
N PHE A 269 44.58 26.09 16.85
CA PHE A 269 45.92 25.61 17.16
C PHE A 269 46.54 26.25 18.41
N GLY A 270 45.81 27.14 19.10
CA GLY A 270 46.31 27.84 20.28
C GLY A 270 47.46 28.82 19.99
N ILE A 271 47.53 29.35 18.76
CA ILE A 271 48.53 30.31 18.32
C ILE A 271 48.00 31.73 18.59
N SER A 272 48.81 32.56 19.23
CA SER A 272 48.42 33.95 19.52
C SER A 272 48.42 34.79 18.24
N MET A 273 47.23 35.28 17.86
CA MET A 273 47.01 36.16 16.70
C MET A 273 46.96 37.63 17.15
N THR A 274 47.56 38.54 16.36
CA THR A 274 47.64 39.97 16.70
C THR A 274 46.45 40.79 16.20
N LEU A 275 45.79 40.39 15.12
CA LEU A 275 44.54 40.97 14.63
C LEU A 275 43.48 39.87 14.48
N CYS A 276 42.41 39.94 15.28
CA CYS A 276 41.18 39.16 15.08
C CYS A 276 39.97 40.04 15.41
N ALA A 277 39.44 40.73 14.40
CA ALA A 277 38.22 41.51 14.56
C ALA A 277 37.02 40.58 14.85
N THR A 278 36.19 40.97 15.82
CA THR A 278 34.99 40.21 16.18
C THR A 278 33.88 40.48 15.18
N ALA A 279 33.44 39.44 14.44
CA ALA A 279 32.47 39.60 13.35
C ALA A 279 31.58 38.35 13.15
N ILE A 280 30.33 38.56 12.73
CA ILE A 280 29.42 37.48 12.28
C ILE A 280 29.73 37.13 10.83
N LEU A 281 30.00 35.84 10.59
CA LEU A 281 30.34 35.30 9.27
C LEU A 281 29.12 34.66 8.60
N LYS A 282 28.25 34.04 9.41
CA LYS A 282 26.99 33.43 8.95
C LYS A 282 25.90 33.66 9.98
N ASN A 283 24.78 34.23 9.51
CA ASN A 283 23.59 34.44 10.33
C ASN A 283 22.81 33.14 10.54
N PRO A 284 21.98 33.06 11.60
CA PRO A 284 20.97 32.02 11.73
C PRO A 284 20.09 31.93 10.48
N ALA A 285 19.57 30.74 10.18
CA ALA A 285 18.72 30.52 9.01
C ALA A 285 17.50 31.46 9.00
N SER A 286 17.25 32.12 7.87
CA SER A 286 16.12 33.03 7.68
C SER A 286 14.84 32.33 7.20
N SER A 287 14.88 31.02 6.97
CA SER A 287 13.73 30.21 6.58
C SER A 287 12.72 30.07 7.72
N ILE A 288 11.43 30.16 7.40
CA ILE A 288 10.34 29.91 8.35
C ILE A 288 10.35 28.43 8.73
N GLN A 289 10.12 28.14 10.01
CA GLN A 289 9.89 26.78 10.52
C GLN A 289 8.49 26.71 11.11
N ASN A 290 7.65 25.82 10.58
CA ASN A 290 6.35 25.47 11.18
C ASN A 290 6.52 24.15 11.91
N THR A 291 6.18 24.09 13.19
CA THR A 291 6.36 22.89 14.01
C THR A 291 5.20 22.71 14.97
N CYS A 292 4.91 21.47 15.32
CA CYS A 292 3.91 21.19 16.33
C CYS A 292 4.46 21.36 17.75
N MET A 293 3.59 21.72 18.69
CA MET A 293 3.93 21.80 20.09
C MET A 293 4.53 20.48 20.60
N GLY A 294 5.69 20.55 21.24
CA GLY A 294 6.44 19.39 21.73
C GLY A 294 7.31 18.67 20.70
N ALA A 295 7.24 19.00 19.40
CA ALA A 295 8.15 18.48 18.39
C ALA A 295 9.54 19.15 18.47
N THR A 296 10.59 18.51 17.94
CA THR A 296 11.93 19.13 17.95
C THR A 296 12.09 20.06 16.75
N ALA A 297 12.34 21.35 16.99
CA ALA A 297 12.63 22.32 15.94
C ALA A 297 14.01 22.09 15.30
N ILE A 298 14.23 22.60 14.08
CA ILE A 298 15.53 22.51 13.43
C ILE A 298 16.50 23.46 14.14
N PRO A 299 17.69 22.98 14.59
CA PRO A 299 18.66 23.84 15.26
C PRO A 299 19.11 25.02 14.40
N LEU A 300 19.10 26.21 15.00
CA LEU A 300 19.69 27.42 14.45
C LEU A 300 21.19 27.43 14.72
N THR A 301 21.99 27.79 13.72
CA THR A 301 23.46 27.84 13.83
C THR A 301 23.98 29.22 13.46
N VAL A 302 25.00 29.71 14.17
CA VAL A 302 25.74 30.94 13.85
C VAL A 302 27.22 30.63 13.63
N GLN A 303 27.87 31.38 12.75
CA GLN A 303 29.33 31.37 12.64
C GLN A 303 29.87 32.78 12.88
N ALA A 304 30.93 32.88 13.67
CA ALA A 304 31.55 34.14 14.04
C ALA A 304 33.07 34.00 14.18
N SER A 305 33.78 35.10 14.01
CA SER A 305 35.22 35.26 14.23
C SER A 305 35.48 36.19 15.41
N GLY A 306 36.64 36.07 16.05
CA GLY A 306 37.07 36.89 17.18
C GLY A 306 37.92 36.08 18.16
N LYS A 307 38.64 36.75 19.07
CA LYS A 307 39.51 36.10 20.06
C LYS A 307 38.69 35.57 21.23
N ASN A 308 38.69 34.25 21.44
CA ASN A 308 38.04 33.59 22.59
C ASN A 308 36.57 34.05 22.75
N ILE A 309 35.80 33.94 21.67
CA ILE A 309 34.43 34.42 21.63
C ILE A 309 33.47 33.56 22.44
N THR A 310 32.44 34.19 22.99
CA THR A 310 31.30 33.56 23.67
C THR A 310 30.02 33.88 22.92
N TYR A 311 29.07 32.94 22.93
CA TYR A 311 27.75 33.13 22.33
C TYR A 311 26.71 33.33 23.43
N GLN A 312 25.67 34.10 23.13
CA GLN A 312 24.48 34.18 23.96
C GLN A 312 23.25 34.40 23.08
N TRP A 313 22.32 33.45 23.08
CA TRP A 313 21.09 33.55 22.30
C TRP A 313 19.99 34.36 23.02
N TYR A 314 19.19 35.03 22.21
CA TYR A 314 18.05 35.85 22.60
C TYR A 314 16.83 35.49 21.75
N SER A 315 15.64 35.57 22.35
CA SER A 315 14.36 35.39 21.66
C SER A 315 13.61 36.71 21.51
N ASN A 316 12.75 36.80 20.51
CA ASN A 316 11.90 37.97 20.27
C ASN A 316 10.54 37.54 19.73
N SER A 317 9.47 38.26 20.06
CA SER A 317 8.13 38.07 19.49
C SER A 317 7.97 38.78 18.13
N SER A 318 8.90 39.67 17.79
CA SER A 318 8.94 40.42 16.53
C SER A 318 10.22 40.09 15.75
N PRO A 319 10.24 40.24 14.41
CA PRO A 319 11.41 39.97 13.57
C PRO A 319 12.51 41.05 13.74
N SER A 320 13.07 41.15 14.94
CA SER A 320 14.07 42.15 15.32
C SER A 320 15.24 41.53 16.10
N ALA A 321 16.45 41.93 15.72
CA ALA A 321 17.70 41.57 16.40
C ALA A 321 18.04 42.50 17.59
N THR A 322 17.07 43.30 18.07
CA THR A 322 17.22 44.18 19.24
C THR A 322 16.05 44.03 20.20
N GLY A 323 16.30 44.27 21.49
CA GLY A 323 15.28 44.20 22.54
C GLY A 323 14.77 42.79 22.86
N GLY A 324 15.51 41.74 22.49
CA GLY A 324 15.14 40.36 22.77
C GLY A 324 15.30 39.94 24.23
N THR A 325 14.61 38.87 24.60
CA THR A 325 14.68 38.22 25.92
C THR A 325 15.86 37.26 25.97
N LEU A 326 16.66 37.31 27.03
CA LEU A 326 17.80 36.42 27.25
C LEU A 326 17.35 34.96 27.41
N ILE A 327 18.03 34.03 26.74
CA ILE A 327 17.81 32.59 26.88
C ILE A 327 18.93 31.98 27.72
N ASN A 328 18.64 31.68 28.98
CA ASN A 328 19.67 31.22 29.93
C ASN A 328 20.31 29.89 29.49
N GLY A 329 21.65 29.81 29.53
CA GLY A 329 22.42 28.60 29.16
C GLY A 329 22.56 28.34 27.66
N ALA A 330 21.92 29.12 26.79
CA ALA A 330 22.10 29.04 25.34
C ALA A 330 23.39 29.76 24.92
N ILE A 331 24.54 29.13 25.18
CA ILE A 331 25.88 29.73 25.07
C ILE A 331 26.78 29.12 23.99
N THR A 332 26.22 28.29 23.12
CA THR A 332 26.97 27.66 22.03
C THR A 332 26.66 28.31 20.69
N ASN A 333 27.44 27.97 19.66
CA ASN A 333 27.21 28.44 18.29
C ASN A 333 25.96 27.81 17.62
N THR A 334 25.26 26.92 18.32
CA THR A 334 24.01 26.28 17.90
C THR A 334 22.94 26.42 18.98
N PHE A 335 21.68 26.56 18.58
CA PHE A 335 20.54 26.63 19.49
C PHE A 335 19.32 25.94 18.88
N THR A 336 18.69 25.05 19.64
CA THR A 336 17.43 24.40 19.21
C THR A 336 16.26 25.17 19.81
N PRO A 337 15.40 25.82 19.00
CA PRO A 337 14.26 26.57 19.51
C PRO A 337 13.31 25.71 20.34
N PRO A 338 12.83 26.17 21.51
CA PRO A 338 11.80 25.48 22.28
C PRO A 338 10.45 25.50 21.55
N THR A 339 9.72 24.41 21.66
CA THR A 339 8.40 24.19 21.05
C THR A 339 7.32 23.85 22.08
N SER A 340 7.58 24.12 23.37
CA SER A 340 6.65 23.79 24.46
C SER A 340 5.44 24.72 24.55
N VAL A 341 5.43 25.84 23.82
CA VAL A 341 4.37 26.85 23.81
C VAL A 341 4.07 27.24 22.37
N SER A 342 2.78 27.30 22.01
CA SER A 342 2.35 27.73 20.68
C SER A 342 2.54 29.23 20.48
N GLY A 343 2.94 29.65 19.29
CA GLY A 343 3.14 31.04 18.91
C GLY A 343 4.31 31.20 17.95
N THR A 344 4.57 32.44 17.55
CA THR A 344 5.68 32.77 16.66
C THR A 344 6.82 33.41 17.45
N THR A 345 8.03 32.84 17.35
CA THR A 345 9.24 33.36 18.01
C THR A 345 10.37 33.51 17.01
N TYR A 346 11.20 34.53 17.18
CA TYR A 346 12.40 34.79 16.40
C TYR A 346 13.62 34.75 17.31
N TYR A 347 14.80 34.43 16.76
CA TYR A 347 16.01 34.26 17.54
C TYR A 347 17.20 34.97 16.91
N TYR A 348 18.04 35.56 17.74
CA TYR A 348 19.34 36.10 17.33
C TYR A 348 20.37 35.80 18.42
N VAL A 349 21.63 35.99 18.11
CA VAL A 349 22.74 35.70 19.03
C VAL A 349 23.68 36.89 19.10
N VAL A 350 24.10 37.21 20.32
CA VAL A 350 25.17 38.17 20.58
C VAL A 350 26.46 37.39 20.77
N VAL A 351 27.48 37.76 20.01
CA VAL A 351 28.82 37.20 20.10
C VAL A 351 29.71 38.22 20.76
N SER A 352 30.40 37.84 21.82
CA SER A 352 31.29 38.71 22.59
C SER A 352 32.71 38.16 22.57
N ASP A 353 33.73 39.01 22.51
CA ASP A 353 35.13 38.61 22.72
C ASP A 353 35.61 38.91 24.15
N LEU A 354 36.79 38.40 24.51
CA LEU A 354 37.41 38.66 25.83
C LEU A 354 37.81 40.13 26.06
N GLN A 355 37.78 40.97 25.03
CA GLN A 355 38.12 42.40 25.13
C GLN A 355 36.85 43.26 25.35
N GLY A 356 35.67 42.63 25.38
CA GLY A 356 34.39 43.30 25.61
C GLY A 356 33.69 43.78 24.34
N THR A 357 34.21 43.45 23.15
CA THR A 357 33.53 43.76 21.88
C THR A 357 32.35 42.82 21.71
N THR A 358 31.16 43.37 21.46
CA THR A 358 29.95 42.59 21.20
C THR A 358 29.43 42.87 19.79
N ILE A 359 29.11 41.82 19.04
CA ILE A 359 28.41 41.92 17.75
C ILE A 359 27.14 41.07 17.76
N THR A 360 26.06 41.60 17.17
CA THR A 360 24.77 40.92 17.09
C THR A 360 24.57 40.31 15.71
N SER A 361 24.08 39.07 15.65
CA SER A 361 23.67 38.46 14.38
C SER A 361 22.43 39.13 13.79
N GLY A 362 22.15 38.85 12.52
CA GLY A 362 20.81 38.99 11.95
C GLY A 362 19.80 38.09 12.68
N ILE A 363 18.52 38.39 12.48
CA ILE A 363 17.40 37.65 13.05
C ILE A 363 17.15 36.35 12.26
N SER A 364 16.74 35.28 12.95
CA SER A 364 16.28 34.04 12.32
C SER A 364 14.98 34.24 11.54
N GLY A 365 14.60 33.24 10.75
CA GLY A 365 13.22 33.09 10.28
C GLY A 365 12.26 32.86 11.45
N ALA A 366 10.96 33.01 11.17
CA ALA A 366 9.90 32.76 12.15
C ALA A 366 9.89 31.28 12.57
N ILE A 367 9.93 31.02 13.87
CA ILE A 367 9.64 29.70 14.45
C ILE A 367 8.19 29.72 14.90
N ILE A 368 7.31 29.11 14.11
CA ILE A 368 5.87 29.06 14.32
C ILE A 368 5.53 27.72 14.97
N VAL A 369 5.21 27.75 16.26
CA VAL A 369 4.77 26.58 17.02
C VAL A 369 3.24 26.57 17.01
N GLU A 370 2.65 25.56 16.39
CA GLU A 370 1.20 25.39 16.33
C GLU A 370 0.73 24.37 17.38
N ASN A 371 -0.54 24.44 17.76
CA ASN A 371 -1.19 23.44 18.60
C ASN A 371 -2.49 23.01 17.93
N LEU A 372 -2.62 21.70 17.69
CA LEU A 372 -3.82 21.12 17.11
C LEU A 372 -4.37 20.06 18.07
N THR A 373 -5.65 20.19 18.41
CA THR A 373 -6.36 19.28 19.32
C THR A 373 -6.99 18.12 18.54
N ALA A 374 -7.85 17.33 19.21
CA ALA A 374 -8.48 16.15 18.63
C ALA A 374 -9.43 16.49 17.46
N ILE A 375 -9.34 15.67 16.39
CA ILE A 375 -10.27 15.71 15.26
C ILE A 375 -11.53 14.89 15.59
N THR A 376 -12.70 15.46 15.33
CA THR A 376 -13.99 14.76 15.45
C THR A 376 -14.58 14.49 14.08
N VAL A 377 -15.33 13.40 13.96
CA VAL A 377 -16.03 13.00 12.73
C VAL A 377 -17.52 12.84 13.02
N THR A 378 -18.35 13.43 12.16
CA THR A 378 -19.82 13.32 12.22
C THR A 378 -20.35 12.64 10.95
N PRO A 379 -21.24 11.63 11.07
CA PRO A 379 -21.66 10.96 12.30
C PRO A 379 -20.52 10.13 12.94
N SER A 380 -20.51 10.00 14.27
CA SER A 380 -19.46 9.28 15.02
C SER A 380 -19.65 7.76 15.03
N ALA A 381 -20.87 7.28 14.78
CA ALA A 381 -21.20 5.89 14.55
C ALA A 381 -22.34 5.82 13.52
N VAL A 382 -22.21 4.95 12.51
CA VAL A 382 -23.24 4.83 11.49
C VAL A 382 -23.36 3.42 10.91
N SER A 383 -24.59 3.02 10.64
CA SER A 383 -24.94 1.77 9.96
C SER A 383 -25.77 2.08 8.72
N ILE A 384 -25.38 1.54 7.57
CA ILE A 384 -26.07 1.72 6.28
C ILE A 384 -26.33 0.37 5.61
N ASN A 385 -27.24 0.32 4.63
CA ASN A 385 -27.36 -0.89 3.81
C ASN A 385 -26.14 -1.01 2.88
N SER A 386 -25.80 -2.24 2.50
CA SER A 386 -24.80 -2.49 1.47
C SER A 386 -25.14 -1.75 0.18
N GLY A 387 -24.26 -0.83 -0.24
CA GLY A 387 -24.44 -0.03 -1.45
C GLY A 387 -25.14 1.33 -1.24
N ASP A 388 -25.61 1.63 -0.04
CA ASP A 388 -26.04 2.99 0.31
C ASP A 388 -24.82 3.92 0.46
N SER A 389 -25.04 5.22 0.33
CA SER A 389 -23.99 6.23 0.51
C SER A 389 -24.18 7.02 1.81
N ILE A 390 -23.07 7.48 2.36
CA ILE A 390 -23.06 8.40 3.51
C ILE A 390 -21.95 9.44 3.40
N THR A 391 -22.23 10.66 3.83
CA THR A 391 -21.26 11.75 3.94
C THR A 391 -20.72 11.85 5.36
N LEU A 392 -19.41 11.72 5.50
CA LEU A 392 -18.65 11.93 6.72
C LEU A 392 -18.12 13.37 6.74
N THR A 393 -18.20 14.06 7.87
CA THR A 393 -17.74 15.45 8.03
C THR A 393 -16.76 15.54 9.19
N ALA A 394 -15.55 16.01 8.93
CA ALA A 394 -14.52 16.23 9.95
C ALA A 394 -14.57 17.67 10.51
N SER A 395 -14.16 17.84 11.77
CA SER A 395 -14.02 19.15 12.41
C SER A 395 -12.83 19.20 13.38
N GLY A 396 -12.36 20.40 13.74
CA GLY A 396 -11.26 20.62 14.69
C GLY A 396 -9.91 21.03 14.08
N ALA A 397 -9.82 21.17 12.76
CA ALA A 397 -8.63 21.59 12.01
C ALA A 397 -8.92 22.64 10.92
N SER A 398 -7.85 23.21 10.35
CA SER A 398 -7.93 24.19 9.25
C SER A 398 -8.14 23.50 7.90
N THR A 399 -7.44 22.40 7.64
CA THR A 399 -7.60 21.56 6.45
C THR A 399 -7.69 20.09 6.85
N TYR A 400 -8.26 19.26 5.97
CA TYR A 400 -8.52 17.85 6.22
C TYR A 400 -8.14 17.01 5.02
N LEU A 401 -7.67 15.81 5.32
CA LEU A 401 -7.38 14.79 4.33
C LEU A 401 -7.89 13.44 4.82
N TRP A 402 -8.87 12.91 4.11
CA TRP A 402 -9.37 11.55 4.31
C TRP A 402 -8.44 10.56 3.62
N GLY A 403 -8.18 9.42 4.24
CA GLY A 403 -7.32 8.37 3.69
C GLY A 403 -6.46 7.70 4.75
N THR A 404 -6.02 6.48 4.47
CA THR A 404 -5.21 5.64 5.37
C THR A 404 -3.71 5.90 5.26
N GLY A 405 -3.27 6.70 4.28
CA GLY A 405 -1.87 7.02 4.04
C GLY A 405 -1.44 8.37 4.61
N ILE A 406 -0.14 8.54 4.84
CA ILE A 406 0.49 9.83 5.16
C ILE A 406 0.79 10.63 3.88
N THR A 407 0.64 11.96 3.91
CA THR A 407 0.90 12.85 2.77
C THR A 407 2.36 12.86 2.35
N THR A 408 3.25 12.93 3.33
CA THR A 408 4.70 12.97 3.20
C THR A 408 5.28 11.70 3.81
N PRO A 409 5.35 10.60 3.03
CA PRO A 409 5.69 9.27 3.51
C PRO A 409 6.94 9.18 4.38
N LEU A 410 7.90 10.07 4.18
CA LEU A 410 9.19 10.02 4.87
C LEU A 410 9.23 10.78 6.21
N ASP A 411 8.22 11.56 6.57
CA ASP A 411 8.28 12.38 7.80
C ASP A 411 8.12 11.54 9.07
N GLN A 412 7.49 10.36 8.95
CA GLN A 412 7.27 9.44 10.06
C GLN A 412 8.20 8.22 10.05
N VAL A 413 9.13 8.13 9.10
CA VAL A 413 9.98 6.95 8.90
C VAL A 413 11.44 7.38 8.75
N ALA A 414 12.33 6.79 9.55
CA ALA A 414 13.75 7.15 9.57
C ALA A 414 14.49 6.89 8.23
N SER A 415 15.69 7.46 8.11
CA SER A 415 16.53 7.64 6.90
C SER A 415 16.21 6.72 5.70
N CYS A 416 15.62 7.32 4.67
CA CYS A 416 15.53 6.76 3.32
C CYS A 416 16.82 7.05 2.55
N LYS A 417 17.27 6.12 1.71
CA LYS A 417 18.45 6.27 0.82
C LYS A 417 18.09 6.74 -0.58
N LEU A 418 16.89 6.41 -1.05
CA LEU A 418 16.36 6.86 -2.33
C LEU A 418 14.87 7.03 -2.18
N ALA A 419 14.35 8.21 -2.50
CA ALA A 419 12.92 8.44 -2.58
C ALA A 419 12.61 9.24 -3.84
N VAL A 420 11.97 8.60 -4.80
CA VAL A 420 11.65 9.22 -6.08
C VAL A 420 10.17 9.04 -6.39
N GLY A 421 9.58 10.06 -6.98
CA GLY A 421 8.14 10.13 -7.23
C GLY A 421 7.78 11.52 -7.72
N LEU A 422 6.54 11.68 -8.20
CA LEU A 422 6.08 12.97 -8.75
C LEU A 422 5.39 13.85 -7.71
N ARG A 423 5.03 13.31 -6.53
CA ARG A 423 4.49 14.07 -5.40
C ARG A 423 5.58 14.35 -4.37
N LEU A 424 5.31 15.26 -3.43
CA LEU A 424 6.22 15.55 -2.34
C LEU A 424 6.29 14.37 -1.36
N LEU A 425 7.48 13.81 -1.14
CA LEU A 425 7.69 12.61 -0.34
C LEU A 425 8.17 12.91 1.09
N ARG A 426 8.68 14.14 1.34
CA ARG A 426 9.18 14.64 2.63
C ARG A 426 8.89 16.13 2.75
N THR A 427 8.36 16.60 3.89
CA THR A 427 7.99 18.03 4.06
C THR A 427 9.19 18.97 3.94
N GLU A 428 10.36 18.56 4.45
CA GLU A 428 11.59 19.36 4.41
C GLU A 428 12.26 19.43 3.01
N TYR A 429 11.78 18.68 2.02
CA TYR A 429 12.39 18.67 0.70
C TYR A 429 12.00 19.91 -0.11
N THR A 430 12.99 20.76 -0.43
CA THR A 430 12.79 22.02 -1.16
C THR A 430 13.24 21.96 -2.62
N GLY A 431 13.63 20.79 -3.12
CA GLY A 431 14.11 20.61 -4.49
C GLY A 431 13.00 20.35 -5.52
N PRO A 432 13.34 20.26 -6.82
CA PRO A 432 12.40 19.86 -7.87
C PRO A 432 11.99 18.38 -7.74
N ALA A 433 10.84 18.01 -8.28
CA ALA A 433 10.38 16.62 -8.39
C ALA A 433 10.95 15.95 -9.64
N VAL A 434 10.89 16.67 -10.76
CA VAL A 434 11.20 16.13 -12.09
C VAL A 434 11.77 17.22 -12.99
N ARG A 435 12.72 16.83 -13.84
CA ARG A 435 13.17 17.61 -14.98
C ARG A 435 12.55 17.05 -16.25
N LEU A 436 11.84 17.89 -17.00
CA LEU A 436 11.19 17.49 -18.25
C LEU A 436 11.88 18.15 -19.44
N ARG A 437 11.98 17.40 -20.54
CA ARG A 437 12.30 17.90 -21.89
C ARG A 437 11.02 18.02 -22.69
N ARG A 438 10.78 19.18 -23.27
CA ARG A 438 9.65 19.42 -24.17
C ARG A 438 9.96 18.88 -25.56
N ALA A 439 9.04 18.11 -26.13
CA ALA A 439 9.27 17.39 -27.37
C ALA A 439 9.42 18.30 -28.61
N SER A 440 8.81 19.48 -28.60
CA SER A 440 8.76 20.38 -29.75
C SER A 440 10.09 21.08 -30.04
N ASP A 441 10.90 21.35 -29.01
CA ASP A 441 12.10 22.18 -29.11
C ASP A 441 13.28 21.70 -28.25
N ASN A 442 13.14 20.57 -27.56
CA ASN A 442 14.16 19.99 -26.67
C ASN A 442 14.57 20.88 -25.49
N VAL A 443 13.82 21.95 -25.19
CA VAL A 443 14.09 22.77 -24.02
C VAL A 443 13.74 21.97 -22.76
N GLU A 444 14.58 22.10 -21.74
CA GLU A 444 14.41 21.43 -20.46
C GLU A 444 14.01 22.43 -19.37
N ALA A 445 13.19 21.98 -18.42
CA ALA A 445 12.84 22.74 -17.23
C ALA A 445 12.62 21.81 -16.02
N ASP A 446 12.93 22.33 -14.84
CA ASP A 446 12.71 21.68 -13.55
C ASP A 446 11.36 22.09 -12.98
N PHE A 447 10.62 21.11 -12.45
CA PHE A 447 9.30 21.33 -11.87
C PHE A 447 9.23 20.75 -10.46
N GLY A 448 8.71 21.55 -9.53
CA GLY A 448 8.49 21.19 -8.14
C GLY A 448 7.00 21.00 -7.82
N PHE A 449 6.63 21.32 -6.59
CA PHE A 449 5.33 20.99 -6.02
C PHE A 449 4.46 22.24 -5.85
N THR A 450 3.15 22.01 -5.79
CA THR A 450 2.18 22.92 -5.20
C THR A 450 1.57 22.19 -4.02
N LEU A 451 1.83 22.68 -2.80
CA LEU A 451 1.61 21.90 -1.58
C LEU A 451 2.35 20.55 -1.67
N THR A 452 1.62 19.44 -1.62
CA THR A 452 2.18 18.08 -1.70
C THR A 452 2.08 17.43 -3.08
N ASP A 453 1.33 18.04 -4.01
CA ASP A 453 1.14 17.54 -5.38
C ASP A 453 2.16 18.16 -6.35
N LEU A 454 2.46 17.48 -7.47
CA LEU A 454 3.24 18.05 -8.56
C LEU A 454 2.58 19.35 -9.05
N ASN A 455 3.36 20.38 -9.37
CA ASN A 455 2.81 21.61 -9.96
C ASN A 455 2.43 21.40 -11.44
N THR A 456 1.31 20.71 -11.66
CA THR A 456 0.85 20.33 -12.99
C THR A 456 0.35 21.52 -13.81
N ALA A 457 -0.04 22.63 -13.17
CA ALA A 457 -0.41 23.88 -13.83
C ALA A 457 0.81 24.53 -14.50
N ALA A 458 1.94 24.62 -13.78
CA ALA A 458 3.20 25.12 -14.34
C ALA A 458 3.68 24.23 -15.49
N ILE A 459 3.61 22.91 -15.33
CA ILE A 459 3.99 21.95 -16.39
C ILE A 459 3.09 22.12 -17.61
N SER A 460 1.77 22.17 -17.44
CA SER A 460 0.81 22.31 -18.55
C SER A 460 1.01 23.61 -19.31
N SER A 461 1.22 24.72 -18.58
CA SER A 461 1.52 26.02 -19.18
C SER A 461 2.81 26.00 -19.99
N TRP A 462 3.86 25.34 -19.48
CA TRP A 462 5.15 25.24 -20.16
C TRP A 462 5.13 24.27 -21.35
N LEU A 463 4.45 23.13 -21.24
CA LEU A 463 4.35 22.14 -22.32
C LEU A 463 3.46 22.62 -23.47
N GLY A 464 2.39 23.38 -23.18
CA GLY A 464 1.34 23.68 -24.15
C GLY A 464 0.73 22.37 -24.68
N MET A 465 0.72 22.19 -25.99
CA MET A 465 0.27 20.94 -26.64
C MET A 465 1.40 19.91 -26.84
N SER A 466 2.62 20.20 -26.41
CA SER A 466 3.78 19.32 -26.62
C SER A 466 3.86 18.22 -25.57
N ALA A 467 4.39 17.06 -25.94
CA ALA A 467 4.72 16.02 -24.96
C ALA A 467 5.93 16.42 -24.11
N GLY A 468 5.95 15.98 -22.84
CA GLY A 468 7.08 16.12 -21.93
C GLY A 468 7.74 14.77 -21.66
N TYR A 469 9.07 14.71 -21.71
CA TYR A 469 9.85 13.50 -21.44
C TYR A 469 10.74 13.71 -20.23
N CYS A 470 10.76 12.76 -19.30
CA CYS A 470 11.55 12.86 -18.07
C CYS A 470 13.04 12.70 -18.38
N VAL A 471 13.82 13.74 -18.06
CA VAL A 471 15.29 13.77 -18.17
C VAL A 471 15.93 13.38 -16.85
N LYS A 472 15.27 13.65 -15.74
CA LYS A 472 15.74 13.33 -14.40
C LYS A 472 14.55 13.28 -13.46
N LEU A 473 14.50 12.23 -12.65
CA LEU A 473 13.60 12.10 -11.52
C LEU A 473 14.43 12.32 -10.25
N TYR A 474 14.16 13.40 -9.53
CA TYR A 474 15.00 13.86 -8.44
C TYR A 474 14.77 13.05 -7.16
N ASP A 475 15.87 12.77 -6.45
CA ASP A 475 15.83 12.10 -5.16
C ASP A 475 15.44 13.04 -4.02
N GLN A 476 14.26 12.79 -3.47
CA GLN A 476 13.66 13.54 -2.37
C GLN A 476 14.13 13.05 -0.98
N SER A 477 15.02 12.04 -0.91
CA SER A 477 15.54 11.53 0.36
C SER A 477 16.59 12.43 1.03
N GLY A 478 17.17 13.36 0.27
CA GLY A 478 18.27 14.24 0.68
C GLY A 478 19.66 13.67 0.40
N ASN A 479 19.78 12.50 -0.23
CA ASN A 479 21.08 11.87 -0.54
C ASN A 479 21.58 12.19 -1.97
N GLY A 480 20.76 12.84 -2.81
CA GLY A 480 21.13 13.20 -4.19
C GLY A 480 21.24 12.00 -5.14
N ASN A 481 20.55 10.89 -4.84
CA ASN A 481 20.58 9.66 -5.62
C ASN A 481 19.60 9.68 -6.82
N ASP A 482 19.58 10.77 -7.57
CA ASP A 482 18.64 11.00 -8.70
C ASP A 482 18.60 9.81 -9.68
N MET A 483 17.44 9.57 -10.28
CA MET A 483 17.29 8.60 -11.37
C MET A 483 17.33 9.28 -12.72
N VAL A 484 18.18 8.78 -13.61
CA VAL A 484 18.47 9.40 -14.91
C VAL A 484 18.33 8.36 -16.03
N PRO A 485 17.65 8.70 -17.15
CA PRO A 485 17.62 7.89 -18.36
C PRO A 485 19.02 7.78 -19.00
N PRO A 486 19.42 6.61 -19.54
CA PRO A 486 20.72 6.44 -20.19
C PRO A 486 20.89 7.19 -21.52
N SER A 487 19.80 7.63 -22.14
CA SER A 487 19.81 8.36 -23.41
C SER A 487 18.49 9.10 -23.61
N VAL A 488 18.42 9.97 -24.64
CA VAL A 488 17.18 10.68 -25.00
C VAL A 488 16.04 9.72 -25.35
N ASN A 489 16.32 8.62 -26.05
CA ASN A 489 15.32 7.62 -26.43
C ASN A 489 14.80 6.82 -25.22
N ALA A 490 15.56 6.79 -24.14
CA ALA A 490 15.18 6.08 -22.93
C ALA A 490 14.27 6.92 -22.00
N GLN A 491 14.09 8.22 -22.27
CA GLN A 491 13.32 9.12 -21.42
C GLN A 491 11.84 8.68 -21.37
N PRO A 492 11.26 8.39 -20.18
CA PRO A 492 9.85 8.04 -20.07
C PRO A 492 8.94 9.25 -20.30
N LEU A 493 7.73 8.98 -20.73
CA LEU A 493 6.72 10.01 -21.01
C LEU A 493 6.10 10.52 -19.71
N TYR A 494 6.02 11.83 -19.53
CA TYR A 494 5.17 12.44 -18.51
C TYR A 494 3.71 12.39 -18.96
N VAL A 495 2.83 11.85 -18.11
CA VAL A 495 1.39 11.79 -18.37
C VAL A 495 0.67 12.53 -17.25
N TYR A 496 -0.04 13.61 -17.62
CA TYR A 496 -0.76 14.49 -16.69
C TYR A 496 -1.87 13.75 -15.92
N ASN A 497 -2.73 13.01 -16.63
CA ASN A 497 -3.80 12.18 -16.06
C ASN A 497 -3.46 10.70 -16.25
N GLY A 498 -2.49 10.24 -15.47
CA GLY A 498 -1.97 8.88 -15.54
C GLY A 498 -2.75 7.90 -14.67
N LEU A 499 -2.09 7.37 -13.66
CA LEU A 499 -2.65 6.38 -12.74
C LEU A 499 -3.73 7.03 -11.86
N ASN A 500 -4.99 6.65 -12.10
CA ASN A 500 -6.17 7.15 -11.38
C ASN A 500 -6.23 8.69 -11.28
N ALA A 501 -6.03 9.36 -12.43
CA ALA A 501 -6.03 10.82 -12.57
C ALA A 501 -4.92 11.56 -11.80
N LYS A 502 -3.88 10.86 -11.33
CA LYS A 502 -2.65 11.46 -10.83
C LYS A 502 -1.56 11.47 -11.91
N PRO A 503 -0.65 12.47 -11.89
CA PRO A 503 0.50 12.50 -12.80
C PRO A 503 1.39 11.28 -12.62
N ILE A 504 1.90 10.74 -13.72
CA ILE A 504 2.73 9.53 -13.70
C ILE A 504 3.83 9.58 -14.78
N LEU A 505 4.86 8.76 -14.58
CA LEU A 505 5.81 8.45 -15.64
C LEU A 505 5.41 7.15 -16.32
N ARG A 506 5.20 7.22 -17.63
CA ARG A 506 4.84 6.10 -18.49
C ARG A 506 6.05 5.61 -19.27
N PHE A 507 6.23 4.30 -19.25
CA PHE A 507 7.29 3.57 -19.90
C PHE A 507 6.69 2.62 -20.94
N ASN A 508 7.33 2.54 -22.09
CA ASN A 508 7.21 1.45 -23.05
C ASN A 508 8.53 0.68 -23.11
N THR A 509 8.62 -0.30 -24.00
CA THR A 509 9.80 -1.16 -24.13
C THR A 509 11.12 -0.45 -24.52
N ALA A 510 11.09 0.81 -24.95
CA ALA A 510 12.29 1.59 -25.27
C ALA A 510 12.76 2.49 -24.11
N GLN A 511 11.94 2.67 -23.08
CA GLN A 511 12.14 3.67 -22.04
C GLN A 511 12.63 3.04 -20.74
N SER A 512 13.61 3.68 -20.10
CA SER A 512 14.19 3.25 -18.83
C SER A 512 14.84 4.42 -18.09
N ILE A 513 14.87 4.35 -16.76
CA ILE A 513 15.65 5.26 -15.90
C ILE A 513 16.40 4.47 -14.83
N LYS A 514 17.55 4.95 -14.39
CA LYS A 514 18.38 4.23 -13.43
C LYS A 514 19.20 5.15 -12.53
N ASN A 515 19.69 4.59 -11.44
CA ASN A 515 20.83 5.11 -10.70
C ASN A 515 21.93 4.05 -10.61
N ASN A 516 23.14 4.47 -10.21
CA ASN A 516 24.29 3.57 -10.07
C ASN A 516 24.60 3.24 -8.61
N ILE A 517 23.64 3.46 -7.70
CA ILE A 517 23.85 3.30 -6.27
C ILE A 517 23.65 1.83 -5.88
N ASN A 518 24.59 1.31 -5.10
CA ASN A 518 24.47 -0.03 -4.53
C ASN A 518 23.74 0.03 -3.19
N PHE A 519 22.61 -0.67 -3.08
CA PHE A 519 21.81 -0.75 -1.87
C PHE A 519 22.04 -2.10 -1.20
N THR A 520 23.06 -2.18 -0.33
CA THR A 520 23.40 -3.42 0.37
C THR A 520 22.41 -3.75 1.49
N PRO A 521 22.24 -5.02 1.88
CA PRO A 521 21.47 -5.39 3.07
C PRO A 521 22.06 -4.78 4.36
N PRO A 522 21.24 -4.49 5.38
CA PRO A 522 19.79 -4.65 5.38
C PRO A 522 19.09 -3.61 4.51
N TYR A 523 18.00 -4.00 3.82
CA TYR A 523 17.24 -3.09 2.97
C TYR A 523 15.74 -3.33 3.02
N THR A 524 14.99 -2.28 2.65
CA THR A 524 13.57 -2.32 2.29
C THR A 524 13.39 -1.50 1.02
N VAL A 525 12.74 -2.06 0.00
CA VAL A 525 12.39 -1.39 -1.25
C VAL A 525 10.89 -1.43 -1.40
N VAL A 526 10.23 -0.28 -1.55
CA VAL A 526 8.79 -0.18 -1.84
C VAL A 526 8.64 0.49 -3.19
N TYR A 527 7.79 -0.04 -4.08
CA TYR A 527 7.46 0.65 -5.33
C TYR A 527 6.03 0.39 -5.80
N GLY A 528 5.41 1.41 -6.37
CA GLY A 528 4.09 1.32 -7.01
C GLY A 528 4.19 1.29 -8.53
N ALA A 529 3.40 0.46 -9.20
CA ALA A 529 3.35 0.42 -10.66
C ALA A 529 2.08 -0.24 -11.21
N LYS A 530 1.81 -0.04 -12.51
CA LYS A 530 0.70 -0.62 -13.26
C LYS A 530 1.16 -0.99 -14.67
N GLN A 531 0.78 -2.16 -15.18
CA GLN A 531 1.00 -2.53 -16.59
C GLN A 531 0.00 -1.78 -17.49
N THR A 532 0.47 -1.16 -18.56
CA THR A 532 -0.34 -0.31 -19.46
C THR A 532 -0.48 -0.85 -20.88
N GLY A 533 0.29 -1.89 -21.24
CA GLY A 533 0.31 -2.43 -22.59
C GLY A 533 0.56 -3.94 -22.63
N PRO A 534 0.76 -4.50 -23.83
CA PRO A 534 0.88 -5.94 -24.03
C PRO A 534 2.21 -6.52 -23.51
N SER A 535 3.26 -5.72 -23.37
CA SER A 535 4.59 -6.19 -22.96
C SER A 535 4.68 -6.31 -21.43
N ARG A 536 4.82 -7.53 -20.90
CA ARG A 536 4.78 -7.84 -19.45
C ARG A 536 6.09 -8.47 -18.94
N GLY A 537 7.17 -7.68 -18.99
CA GLY A 537 8.50 -8.04 -18.51
C GLY A 537 8.78 -7.60 -17.06
N ARG A 538 10.02 -7.21 -16.77
CA ARG A 538 10.50 -6.64 -15.50
C ARG A 538 10.34 -5.12 -15.48
N VAL A 539 9.68 -4.61 -14.44
CA VAL A 539 9.56 -3.16 -14.21
C VAL A 539 10.67 -2.69 -13.27
N LEU A 540 10.73 -3.15 -12.02
CA LEU A 540 11.82 -2.76 -11.11
C LEU A 540 12.89 -3.85 -11.04
N ASN A 541 14.13 -3.50 -11.37
CA ASN A 541 15.27 -4.43 -11.36
C ASN A 541 16.62 -3.78 -11.01
N ALA A 542 17.70 -4.56 -10.97
CA ALA A 542 19.07 -4.07 -10.75
C ALA A 542 20.12 -4.93 -11.47
N ASN A 543 21.41 -4.54 -11.42
CA ASN A 543 22.50 -5.21 -12.13
C ASN A 543 22.73 -6.67 -11.72
N ASN A 544 22.50 -7.00 -10.45
CA ASN A 544 22.81 -8.29 -9.86
C ASN A 544 21.62 -9.26 -9.90
N ASN A 545 20.89 -9.29 -11.03
CA ASN A 545 19.69 -10.12 -11.23
C ASN A 545 18.66 -10.00 -10.08
N TRP A 546 18.54 -8.79 -9.55
CA TRP A 546 17.55 -8.40 -8.58
C TRP A 546 16.30 -7.91 -9.33
N LEU A 547 15.12 -8.44 -9.01
CA LEU A 547 13.82 -8.03 -9.58
C LEU A 547 12.73 -8.05 -8.52
N LEU A 548 11.77 -7.13 -8.66
CA LEU A 548 10.56 -7.08 -7.86
C LEU A 548 9.35 -6.79 -8.77
N GLY A 549 8.26 -7.52 -8.57
CA GLY A 549 6.96 -7.31 -9.21
C GLY A 549 6.65 -8.29 -10.34
N TRP A 550 7.03 -7.98 -11.58
CA TRP A 550 6.64 -8.79 -12.74
C TRP A 550 7.82 -9.46 -13.42
N TRP A 551 7.58 -10.66 -13.95
CA TRP A 551 8.51 -11.38 -14.80
C TRP A 551 7.76 -12.43 -15.64
N ASN A 552 8.12 -12.55 -16.92
CA ASN A 552 7.57 -13.55 -17.84
C ASN A 552 6.03 -13.64 -17.84
N GLY A 553 5.36 -12.48 -17.90
CA GLY A 553 3.89 -12.41 -17.90
C GLY A 553 3.21 -12.71 -16.56
N SER A 554 3.95 -12.95 -15.49
CA SER A 554 3.42 -13.20 -14.14
C SER A 554 3.67 -12.02 -13.20
N LYS A 555 2.83 -11.85 -12.18
CA LYS A 555 2.97 -10.84 -11.11
C LYS A 555 3.47 -11.46 -9.80
N SER A 556 3.72 -10.63 -8.77
CA SER A 556 4.24 -11.03 -7.46
C SER A 556 5.58 -11.80 -7.49
N GLN A 557 6.41 -11.54 -8.50
CA GLN A 557 7.72 -12.17 -8.70
C GLN A 557 8.80 -11.43 -7.90
N ALA A 558 9.64 -12.20 -7.19
CA ALA A 558 10.82 -11.67 -6.51
C ALA A 558 11.99 -12.63 -6.68
N HIS A 559 13.06 -12.12 -7.27
CA HIS A 559 14.33 -12.82 -7.43
C HIS A 559 15.46 -11.86 -7.06
N TYR A 560 16.22 -12.14 -6.01
CA TYR A 560 17.27 -11.24 -5.49
C TYR A 560 18.64 -11.90 -5.59
N ASP A 561 19.01 -12.44 -6.76
CA ASP A 561 20.08 -13.46 -6.93
C ASP A 561 19.68 -14.87 -6.42
N GLY A 562 18.36 -15.09 -6.31
CA GLY A 562 17.70 -16.34 -5.98
C GLY A 562 16.20 -16.11 -5.79
N TRP A 563 15.36 -17.12 -6.03
CA TRP A 563 13.91 -16.98 -5.93
C TRP A 563 13.45 -16.83 -4.47
N VAL A 564 12.77 -15.72 -4.19
CA VAL A 564 12.08 -15.42 -2.91
C VAL A 564 10.57 -15.64 -3.07
N SER A 565 10.04 -15.27 -4.23
CA SER A 565 8.68 -15.61 -4.67
C SER A 565 8.67 -15.96 -6.15
N ARG A 566 8.06 -17.10 -6.46
CA ARG A 566 7.69 -17.55 -7.80
C ARG A 566 6.29 -18.19 -7.75
N ASP A 567 5.35 -17.48 -7.13
CA ASP A 567 4.04 -18.01 -6.77
C ASP A 567 3.20 -18.36 -8.00
N GLY A 568 3.02 -19.66 -8.24
CA GLY A 568 2.06 -20.27 -9.17
C GLY A 568 2.03 -19.79 -10.63
N ASN A 569 2.94 -18.90 -11.05
CA ASN A 569 2.79 -18.07 -12.26
C ASN A 569 1.42 -17.36 -12.30
N THR A 570 1.06 -16.65 -11.23
CA THR A 570 -0.16 -15.81 -11.26
C THR A 570 -0.06 -14.81 -12.42
N THR A 571 -0.94 -14.92 -13.40
CA THR A 571 -0.93 -14.10 -14.61
C THR A 571 -0.99 -12.62 -14.25
N ALA A 572 -0.11 -11.82 -14.86
CA ALA A 572 -0.12 -10.38 -14.71
C ALA A 572 -1.37 -9.79 -15.39
N ASP A 573 -1.95 -8.79 -14.75
CA ASP A 573 -3.15 -8.09 -15.20
C ASP A 573 -2.87 -6.58 -15.36
N ASN A 574 -3.91 -5.80 -15.66
CA ASN A 574 -3.81 -4.36 -15.85
C ASN A 574 -4.07 -3.57 -14.56
N ASN A 575 -4.13 -4.22 -13.38
CA ASN A 575 -4.30 -3.50 -12.12
C ASN A 575 -2.97 -2.86 -11.69
N ALA A 576 -3.09 -1.85 -10.85
CA ALA A 576 -1.93 -1.28 -10.17
C ALA A 576 -1.64 -2.07 -8.89
N TYR A 577 -0.38 -2.07 -8.48
CA TYR A 577 0.07 -2.74 -7.25
C TYR A 577 1.16 -1.92 -6.57
N VAL A 578 1.24 -2.04 -5.25
CA VAL A 578 2.43 -1.66 -4.48
C VAL A 578 3.13 -2.93 -4.05
N TYR A 579 4.40 -3.06 -4.43
CA TYR A 579 5.25 -4.16 -3.99
C TYR A 579 6.28 -3.69 -3.00
N THR A 580 6.62 -4.58 -2.08
CA THR A 580 7.74 -4.37 -1.15
C THR A 580 8.66 -5.56 -1.14
N ALA A 581 9.97 -5.29 -1.15
CA ALA A 581 11.03 -6.25 -0.89
C ALA A 581 11.74 -5.89 0.41
N THR A 582 12.07 -6.87 1.23
CA THR A 582 13.00 -6.70 2.35
C THR A 582 14.10 -7.75 2.29
N GLY A 583 15.27 -7.42 2.82
CA GLY A 583 16.40 -8.35 2.93
C GLY A 583 17.34 -7.96 4.05
N THR A 584 17.65 -8.88 4.97
CA THR A 584 18.61 -8.66 6.07
C THR A 584 20.05 -9.04 5.69
N GLY A 585 20.25 -9.67 4.53
CA GLY A 585 21.49 -10.39 4.19
C GLY A 585 21.48 -11.85 4.63
N SER A 586 20.44 -12.29 5.37
CA SER A 586 20.22 -13.68 5.78
C SER A 586 18.80 -14.17 5.50
N ALA A 587 17.82 -13.26 5.44
CA ALA A 587 16.43 -13.54 5.14
C ALA A 587 15.82 -12.44 4.27
N SER A 588 14.99 -12.83 3.31
CA SER A 588 14.28 -11.94 2.38
C SER A 588 12.77 -12.16 2.43
N ARG A 589 11.99 -11.09 2.25
CA ARG A 589 10.52 -11.12 2.17
C ARG A 589 10.01 -10.27 1.01
N ILE A 590 8.84 -10.62 0.49
CA ILE A 590 8.08 -9.83 -0.47
C ILE A 590 6.64 -9.64 0.01
N PHE A 591 6.09 -8.46 -0.27
CA PHE A 591 4.68 -8.13 -0.10
C PHE A 591 4.10 -7.55 -1.39
N GLU A 592 2.81 -7.82 -1.62
CA GLU A 592 1.98 -7.20 -2.64
C GLU A 592 0.74 -6.63 -1.93
N ASN A 593 0.51 -5.33 -2.06
CA ASN A 593 -0.58 -4.60 -1.41
C ASN A 593 -0.70 -4.91 0.10
N GLY A 594 0.44 -4.93 0.80
CA GLY A 594 0.52 -5.23 2.24
C GLY A 594 0.54 -6.72 2.60
N ILE A 595 0.19 -7.62 1.67
CA ILE A 595 0.06 -9.05 1.92
C ILE A 595 1.36 -9.76 1.53
N SER A 596 1.93 -10.55 2.44
CA SER A 596 3.15 -11.33 2.16
C SER A 596 2.91 -12.33 1.02
N LYS A 597 3.83 -12.34 0.05
CA LYS A 597 3.91 -13.32 -1.05
C LYS A 597 5.17 -14.18 -0.96
N THR A 598 5.82 -14.17 0.20
CA THR A 598 7.10 -14.84 0.42
C THR A 598 6.92 -16.35 0.40
N LEU A 599 7.64 -17.05 -0.47
CA LEU A 599 7.67 -18.52 -0.53
C LEU A 599 8.96 -19.10 0.04
N ASN A 600 10.09 -18.41 -0.14
CA ASN A 600 11.38 -18.82 0.37
C ASN A 600 12.11 -17.61 0.98
N THR A 601 12.42 -17.69 2.27
CA THR A 601 13.12 -16.62 2.98
C THR A 601 14.62 -16.63 2.74
N ASN A 602 15.21 -17.76 2.33
CA ASN A 602 16.67 -17.91 2.18
C ASN A 602 17.16 -17.59 0.77
N GLY A 603 16.25 -17.23 -0.15
CA GLY A 603 16.59 -16.81 -1.50
C GLY A 603 17.15 -15.39 -1.52
N GLY A 604 18.19 -15.19 -2.32
CA GLY A 604 18.63 -13.87 -2.75
C GLY A 604 18.96 -12.88 -1.63
N LEU A 605 20.16 -13.05 -1.06
CA LEU A 605 20.63 -12.34 0.13
C LEU A 605 21.30 -11.00 -0.18
N ASN A 606 21.47 -10.67 -1.46
CA ASN A 606 22.07 -9.41 -1.90
C ASN A 606 20.98 -8.37 -2.18
N GLY A 607 21.24 -7.12 -1.80
CA GLY A 607 20.35 -6.02 -2.17
C GLY A 607 20.58 -5.50 -3.59
N PRO A 608 19.73 -4.59 -4.10
CA PRO A 608 19.83 -4.14 -5.48
C PRO A 608 21.09 -3.32 -5.73
N ASN A 609 21.91 -3.77 -6.70
CA ASN A 609 23.10 -3.06 -7.16
C ASN A 609 22.78 -2.20 -8.38
N GLY A 610 22.56 -0.89 -8.19
CA GLY A 610 22.16 0.04 -9.24
C GLY A 610 20.71 -0.20 -9.67
N LEU A 611 19.77 0.50 -9.03
CA LEU A 611 18.34 0.32 -9.27
C LEU A 611 17.95 0.85 -10.65
N ARG A 612 17.16 0.07 -11.37
CA ARG A 612 16.76 0.29 -12.76
C ARG A 612 15.25 0.12 -12.88
N ILE A 613 14.63 1.05 -13.61
CA ILE A 613 13.22 0.97 -13.99
C ILE A 613 13.17 0.66 -15.47
N ASN A 614 12.49 -0.43 -15.79
CA ASN A 614 12.09 -0.85 -17.12
C ASN A 614 13.26 -1.11 -18.08
N GLU A 615 14.34 -1.72 -17.60
CA GLU A 615 15.53 -2.05 -18.39
C GLU A 615 15.78 -3.58 -18.44
N SER A 616 16.51 -4.06 -19.45
CA SER A 616 16.83 -5.47 -19.75
C SER A 616 15.68 -6.33 -20.30
N GLU A 617 14.57 -6.43 -19.57
CA GLU A 617 13.36 -7.17 -20.00
C GLU A 617 12.16 -6.24 -19.87
N PRO A 618 12.05 -5.19 -20.70
CA PRO A 618 11.19 -4.06 -20.40
C PRO A 618 9.70 -4.38 -20.59
N SER A 619 8.86 -3.59 -19.95
CA SER A 619 7.39 -3.65 -19.98
C SER A 619 6.79 -2.36 -20.51
N ASP A 620 5.50 -2.42 -20.82
CA ASP A 620 4.65 -1.24 -20.94
C ASP A 620 4.04 -0.95 -19.57
N ALA A 621 4.49 0.09 -18.87
CA ALA A 621 4.09 0.35 -17.49
C ALA A 621 4.03 1.83 -17.10
N ASP A 622 3.14 2.13 -16.18
CA ASP A 622 3.13 3.36 -15.37
C ASP A 622 3.84 3.07 -14.04
N VAL A 623 4.78 3.94 -13.64
CA VAL A 623 5.54 3.77 -12.39
C VAL A 623 5.33 4.97 -11.47
N ALA A 624 4.99 4.68 -10.22
CA ALA A 624 4.67 5.62 -9.15
C ALA A 624 5.88 5.83 -8.23
N ASP A 625 5.62 6.08 -6.94
CA ASP A 625 6.66 6.30 -5.94
C ASP A 625 7.57 5.07 -5.77
N ILE A 626 8.86 5.32 -5.52
CA ILE A 626 9.86 4.32 -5.16
C ILE A 626 10.63 4.79 -3.94
N PHE A 627 10.75 3.91 -2.96
CA PHE A 627 11.50 4.14 -1.72
C PHE A 627 12.52 3.03 -1.52
N VAL A 628 13.73 3.39 -1.10
CA VAL A 628 14.77 2.43 -0.70
C VAL A 628 15.36 2.84 0.63
N PHE A 629 15.33 1.94 1.61
CA PHE A 629 15.86 2.13 2.96
C PHE A 629 17.09 1.25 3.16
N ASN A 630 18.05 1.71 3.97
CA ASN A 630 19.21 0.94 4.43
C ASN A 630 18.91 0.15 5.72
N SER A 631 17.66 -0.28 5.88
CA SER A 631 17.19 -1.08 7.00
C SER A 631 16.00 -1.93 6.59
N VAL A 632 15.72 -2.99 7.35
CA VAL A 632 14.43 -3.68 7.26
C VAL A 632 13.45 -2.90 8.12
N LEU A 633 12.45 -2.25 7.49
CA LEU A 633 11.41 -1.55 8.20
C LEU A 633 10.57 -2.55 9.01
N SER A 634 10.12 -2.14 10.20
CA SER A 634 9.06 -2.86 10.91
C SER A 634 7.80 -2.94 10.05
N ASP A 635 6.98 -3.98 10.20
CA ASP A 635 5.75 -4.15 9.42
C ASP A 635 4.84 -2.89 9.49
N ASN A 636 4.73 -2.23 10.64
CA ASN A 636 4.01 -0.96 10.79
C ASN A 636 4.56 0.18 9.91
N ASN A 637 5.87 0.45 9.98
CA ASN A 637 6.48 1.52 9.18
C ASN A 637 6.48 1.18 7.68
N ARG A 638 6.64 -0.09 7.32
CA ARG A 638 6.48 -0.57 5.94
C ARG A 638 5.07 -0.27 5.42
N GLU A 639 4.05 -0.67 6.17
CA GLU A 639 2.64 -0.46 5.78
C GLU A 639 2.30 1.02 5.64
N LYS A 640 2.84 1.91 6.48
CA LYS A 640 2.68 3.36 6.31
C LYS A 640 3.18 3.87 4.95
N ILE A 641 4.35 3.40 4.50
CA ILE A 641 4.93 3.78 3.20
C ILE A 641 4.09 3.21 2.06
N GLU A 642 3.68 1.95 2.16
CA GLU A 642 2.86 1.30 1.15
C GLU A 642 1.48 1.95 1.01
N GLN A 643 0.80 2.20 2.14
CA GLN A 643 -0.50 2.85 2.19
C GLN A 643 -0.43 4.29 1.70
N SER A 644 0.66 5.03 1.98
CA SER A 644 0.88 6.36 1.41
C SER A 644 0.85 6.33 -0.12
N THR A 645 1.61 5.42 -0.73
CA THR A 645 1.63 5.24 -2.20
C THR A 645 0.26 4.80 -2.72
N ALA A 646 -0.33 3.80 -2.05
CA ALA A 646 -1.56 3.17 -2.49
C ALA A 646 -2.75 4.12 -2.42
N SER A 647 -2.90 4.85 -1.31
CA SER A 647 -3.97 5.82 -1.10
C SER A 647 -3.83 7.02 -2.05
N TYR A 648 -2.61 7.52 -2.28
CA TYR A 648 -2.40 8.67 -3.17
C TYR A 648 -2.75 8.34 -4.62
N TYR A 649 -2.33 7.16 -5.11
CA TYR A 649 -2.58 6.71 -6.47
C TYR A 649 -3.86 5.86 -6.63
N GLY A 650 -4.66 5.69 -5.59
CA GLY A 650 -5.91 4.90 -5.61
C GLY A 650 -5.71 3.42 -5.98
N ILE A 651 -4.62 2.80 -5.53
CA ILE A 651 -4.26 1.40 -5.85
C ILE A 651 -5.02 0.42 -4.96
N TYR A 652 -4.89 0.58 -3.64
CA TYR A 652 -5.63 -0.15 -2.61
C TYR A 652 -5.65 0.71 -1.33
N GLY A 653 -6.49 0.32 -0.36
CA GLY A 653 -6.73 1.16 0.83
C GLY A 653 -7.64 2.35 0.50
N GLN A 654 -7.81 3.25 1.47
CA GLN A 654 -8.71 4.40 1.30
C GLN A 654 -8.03 5.47 0.43
N PRO A 655 -8.67 5.99 -0.63
CA PRO A 655 -8.07 7.05 -1.45
C PRO A 655 -7.83 8.31 -0.60
N MET A 656 -6.77 9.07 -0.93
CA MET A 656 -6.52 10.35 -0.28
C MET A 656 -7.46 11.42 -0.85
N VAL A 657 -8.43 11.88 -0.06
CA VAL A 657 -9.44 12.87 -0.50
C VAL A 657 -9.31 14.14 0.35
N PRO A 658 -8.81 15.24 -0.23
CA PRO A 658 -8.78 16.53 0.45
C PRO A 658 -10.19 17.07 0.65
N GLY A 659 -10.45 17.63 1.81
CA GLY A 659 -11.71 18.32 2.11
C GLY A 659 -12.30 17.92 3.44
N GLN A 660 -13.11 18.84 3.98
CA GLN A 660 -13.80 18.63 5.26
C GLN A 660 -14.77 17.45 5.21
N THR A 661 -15.40 17.22 4.05
CA THR A 661 -16.40 16.18 3.85
C THR A 661 -15.89 15.07 2.94
N PHE A 662 -16.35 13.84 3.18
CA PHE A 662 -16.05 12.68 2.35
C PHE A 662 -17.29 11.77 2.24
N THR A 663 -17.79 11.59 1.02
CA THR A 663 -18.93 10.71 0.74
C THR A 663 -18.44 9.33 0.33
N VAL A 664 -18.96 8.30 1.00
CA VAL A 664 -18.54 6.90 0.83
C VAL A 664 -19.75 6.01 0.56
N THR A 665 -19.53 4.95 -0.22
CA THR A 665 -20.56 3.95 -0.56
C THR A 665 -20.03 2.53 -0.33
N PRO A 666 -19.68 2.15 0.92
CA PRO A 666 -19.09 0.86 1.20
C PRO A 666 -20.08 -0.30 0.99
N THR A 667 -19.57 -1.43 0.49
CA THR A 667 -20.29 -2.71 0.40
C THR A 667 -19.99 -3.65 1.57
N GLU A 668 -18.98 -3.32 2.37
CA GLU A 668 -18.56 -4.04 3.57
C GLU A 668 -18.20 -3.06 4.69
N THR A 669 -18.30 -3.48 5.96
CA THR A 669 -17.95 -2.64 7.10
C THR A 669 -16.53 -2.13 6.98
N THR A 670 -16.37 -0.82 6.96
CA THR A 670 -15.10 -0.17 6.58
C THR A 670 -14.78 0.97 7.54
N THR A 671 -13.53 1.03 8.01
CA THR A 671 -13.00 2.15 8.80
C THR A 671 -12.30 3.16 7.91
N TYR A 672 -12.73 4.41 8.01
CA TYR A 672 -12.18 5.56 7.31
C TYR A 672 -11.32 6.39 8.26
N GLN A 673 -10.15 6.79 7.79
CA GLN A 673 -9.21 7.63 8.53
C GLN A 673 -9.28 9.05 8.00
N VAL A 674 -9.11 10.04 8.88
CA VAL A 674 -8.97 11.45 8.53
C VAL A 674 -7.82 12.05 9.31
N THR A 675 -7.02 12.87 8.63
CA THR A 675 -5.99 13.70 9.27
C THR A 675 -6.37 15.16 9.09
N GLY A 676 -6.44 15.89 10.19
CA GLY A 676 -6.60 17.34 10.19
C GLY A 676 -5.24 18.02 10.35
N TYR A 677 -5.07 19.17 9.71
CA TYR A 677 -3.86 19.98 9.77
C TYR A 677 -4.15 21.39 10.33
N SER A 678 -3.18 21.95 11.04
CA SER A 678 -3.20 23.36 11.45
C SER A 678 -3.04 24.30 10.25
N ALA A 679 -3.25 25.60 10.45
CA ALA A 679 -3.29 26.58 9.36
C ALA A 679 -2.00 26.63 8.52
N ASN A 680 -0.84 26.46 9.15
CA ASN A 680 0.45 26.42 8.46
C ASN A 680 0.99 24.98 8.28
N GLU A 681 0.12 23.99 8.51
CA GLU A 681 0.40 22.55 8.43
C GLU A 681 1.57 22.07 9.31
N GLY A 682 1.96 22.84 10.32
CA GLY A 682 3.00 22.46 11.29
C GLY A 682 2.56 21.38 12.29
N CYS A 683 1.26 21.20 12.49
CA CYS A 683 0.65 20.12 13.25
C CYS A 683 -0.29 19.29 12.39
N SER A 684 -0.32 17.99 12.67
CA SER A 684 -1.37 17.09 12.17
C SER A 684 -1.89 16.18 13.29
N VAL A 685 -3.19 15.90 13.27
CA VAL A 685 -3.84 14.97 14.21
C VAL A 685 -4.78 14.08 13.40
N SER A 686 -4.72 12.77 13.63
CA SER A 686 -5.56 11.79 12.95
C SER A 686 -6.72 11.30 13.83
N SER A 687 -7.82 10.95 13.18
CA SER A 687 -9.00 10.34 13.77
C SER A 687 -9.60 9.34 12.79
N SER A 688 -10.57 8.54 13.25
CA SER A 688 -11.19 7.51 12.42
C SER A 688 -12.67 7.35 12.70
N VAL A 689 -13.40 6.85 11.72
CA VAL A 689 -14.82 6.49 11.84
C VAL A 689 -15.07 5.16 11.15
N THR A 690 -15.88 4.29 11.76
CA THR A 690 -16.28 3.02 11.15
C THR A 690 -17.71 3.12 10.63
N VAL A 691 -17.88 2.83 9.34
CA VAL A 691 -19.19 2.70 8.70
C VAL A 691 -19.55 1.21 8.69
N THR A 692 -20.56 0.84 9.45
CA THR A 692 -21.05 -0.54 9.52
C THR A 692 -21.99 -0.78 8.35
N VAL A 693 -21.75 -1.86 7.60
CA VAL A 693 -22.61 -2.25 6.49
C VAL A 693 -23.45 -3.45 6.89
N LEU A 694 -24.78 -3.29 6.87
CA LEU A 694 -25.74 -4.34 7.18
C LEU A 694 -26.48 -4.78 5.91
N LYS A 695 -26.88 -6.05 5.86
CA LYS A 695 -27.63 -6.67 4.77
C LYS A 695 -29.07 -6.97 5.21
N ASN A 696 -30.02 -7.00 4.27
CA ASN A 696 -31.35 -7.50 4.55
C ASN A 696 -31.32 -9.05 4.63
N PRO A 697 -31.89 -9.70 5.67
CA PRO A 697 -31.93 -11.16 5.78
C PRO A 697 -32.84 -11.86 4.75
N ASN A 698 -33.66 -11.12 4.00
CA ASN A 698 -34.52 -11.61 2.90
C ASN A 698 -35.36 -12.85 3.29
N LEU A 699 -36.21 -12.70 4.31
CA LEU A 699 -37.05 -13.82 4.79
C LEU A 699 -38.09 -14.24 3.74
N GLY A 700 -38.23 -15.55 3.51
CA GLY A 700 -39.17 -16.11 2.53
C GLY A 700 -39.64 -17.53 2.86
N ASN A 701 -40.48 -18.13 2.00
CA ASN A 701 -40.94 -19.52 2.08
C ASN A 701 -41.58 -19.95 3.42
N PHE A 702 -42.27 -19.02 4.10
CA PHE A 702 -42.98 -19.30 5.34
C PHE A 702 -44.48 -19.45 5.09
N ASN A 703 -44.90 -20.69 4.81
CA ASN A 703 -46.25 -20.99 4.34
C ASN A 703 -47.25 -21.30 5.48
N SER A 704 -48.51 -20.95 5.27
CA SER A 704 -49.62 -21.31 6.17
C SER A 704 -49.83 -22.83 6.25
N GLN A 705 -50.27 -23.31 7.40
CA GLN A 705 -50.42 -24.74 7.69
C GLN A 705 -51.84 -25.07 8.14
N ILE A 706 -52.32 -26.25 7.75
CA ILE A 706 -53.59 -26.81 8.19
C ILE A 706 -53.31 -28.10 8.94
N LYS A 707 -53.75 -28.15 10.20
CA LYS A 707 -53.64 -29.29 11.11
C LYS A 707 -55.01 -29.65 11.68
N THR A 708 -55.04 -30.72 12.44
CA THR A 708 -56.15 -31.15 13.30
C THR A 708 -55.64 -31.28 14.73
N TYR A 709 -56.54 -31.32 15.71
CA TYR A 709 -56.11 -31.50 17.10
C TYR A 709 -55.28 -32.78 17.31
N PHE A 710 -55.63 -33.87 16.62
CA PHE A 710 -55.00 -35.18 16.83
C PHE A 710 -53.64 -35.34 16.13
N ASP A 711 -53.15 -34.32 15.43
CA ASP A 711 -51.77 -34.31 14.92
C ASP A 711 -50.74 -34.19 16.04
N GLY A 712 -51.15 -33.66 17.19
CA GLY A 712 -50.25 -33.43 18.33
C GLY A 712 -49.17 -32.39 18.02
N SER A 713 -48.05 -32.47 18.74
CA SER A 713 -46.91 -31.57 18.51
C SER A 713 -46.16 -31.93 17.22
N TYR A 714 -45.66 -30.92 16.52
CA TYR A 714 -44.88 -31.08 15.30
C TYR A 714 -43.76 -30.03 15.20
N THR A 715 -42.78 -30.29 14.33
CA THR A 715 -41.68 -29.35 14.07
C THR A 715 -42.03 -28.41 12.92
N ILE A 716 -41.89 -27.10 13.12
CA ILE A 716 -42.10 -26.10 12.06
C ILE A 716 -40.88 -26.03 11.13
N SER A 717 -41.13 -25.86 9.84
CA SER A 717 -40.06 -25.58 8.87
C SER A 717 -39.69 -24.10 8.91
N PRO A 718 -38.39 -23.74 9.01
CA PRO A 718 -37.97 -22.35 9.05
C PRO A 718 -38.19 -21.61 7.73
N PRO A 719 -38.37 -20.28 7.76
CA PRO A 719 -38.29 -19.48 6.54
C PRO A 719 -36.91 -19.60 5.89
N SER A 720 -36.82 -19.38 4.58
CA SER A 720 -35.54 -19.14 3.91
C SER A 720 -34.97 -17.78 4.33
N THR A 721 -33.65 -17.70 4.54
CA THR A 721 -32.95 -16.45 4.87
C THR A 721 -31.50 -16.48 4.38
N SER A 722 -30.92 -15.30 4.14
CA SER A 722 -29.48 -15.14 3.89
C SER A 722 -28.65 -15.02 5.17
N SER A 723 -29.28 -14.94 6.34
CA SER A 723 -28.61 -14.94 7.64
C SER A 723 -28.36 -16.38 8.12
N THR A 724 -27.27 -16.62 8.85
CA THR A 724 -26.97 -17.92 9.49
C THR A 724 -27.51 -18.03 10.91
N ASP A 725 -28.00 -16.93 11.47
CA ASP A 725 -28.48 -16.87 12.85
C ASP A 725 -29.81 -17.60 13.03
N ALA A 726 -30.09 -18.05 14.26
CA ALA A 726 -31.31 -18.78 14.56
C ALA A 726 -32.57 -17.89 14.44
N ILE A 727 -33.63 -18.48 13.89
CA ILE A 727 -34.97 -17.88 13.84
C ILE A 727 -35.73 -18.21 15.13
N SER A 728 -36.40 -17.19 15.68
CA SER A 728 -37.31 -17.34 16.82
C SER A 728 -38.77 -17.34 16.36
N TYR A 729 -39.65 -18.02 17.08
CA TYR A 729 -41.06 -18.16 16.72
C TYR A 729 -41.98 -17.73 17.84
N ALA A 730 -43.08 -17.07 17.48
CA ALA A 730 -44.15 -16.72 18.40
C ALA A 730 -45.52 -17.09 17.80
N SER A 731 -46.46 -17.49 18.66
CA SER A 731 -47.87 -17.66 18.28
C SER A 731 -48.68 -16.50 18.80
N SER A 732 -49.58 -15.95 17.98
CA SER A 732 -50.52 -14.91 18.39
C SER A 732 -51.65 -15.41 19.29
N ASN A 733 -51.86 -16.72 19.40
CA ASN A 733 -52.92 -17.32 20.20
C ASN A 733 -52.49 -18.67 20.79
N THR A 734 -52.04 -18.63 22.05
CA THR A 734 -51.55 -19.80 22.79
C THR A 734 -52.63 -20.80 23.16
N ALA A 735 -53.92 -20.46 23.06
CA ALA A 735 -55.02 -21.41 23.23
C ALA A 735 -55.17 -22.35 22.02
N VAL A 736 -54.61 -21.98 20.87
CA VAL A 736 -54.58 -22.82 19.65
C VAL A 736 -53.26 -23.57 19.56
N ALA A 737 -52.12 -22.87 19.70
CA ALA A 737 -50.81 -23.51 19.68
C ALA A 737 -49.77 -22.75 20.52
N THR A 738 -48.87 -23.48 21.17
CA THR A 738 -47.68 -22.93 21.84
C THR A 738 -46.41 -23.35 21.10
N ILE A 739 -45.32 -22.58 21.23
CA ILE A 739 -44.07 -22.84 20.49
C ILE A 739 -42.88 -22.76 21.44
N ILE A 740 -42.02 -23.77 21.41
CA ILE A 740 -40.73 -23.78 22.09
C ILE A 740 -39.66 -24.24 21.09
N GLY A 741 -38.68 -23.37 20.82
CA GLY A 741 -37.73 -23.57 19.73
C GLY A 741 -38.47 -23.71 18.40
N THR A 742 -38.28 -24.83 17.70
CA THR A 742 -39.00 -25.17 16.46
C THR A 742 -40.20 -26.09 16.67
N THR A 743 -40.52 -26.46 17.91
CA THR A 743 -41.63 -27.38 18.22
C THR A 743 -42.90 -26.61 18.49
N VAL A 744 -43.91 -26.82 17.65
CA VAL A 744 -45.27 -26.31 17.82
C VAL A 744 -46.09 -27.39 18.53
N THR A 745 -46.74 -27.03 19.65
CA THR A 745 -47.67 -27.90 20.37
C THR A 745 -49.09 -27.41 20.15
N ILE A 746 -49.93 -28.26 19.55
CA ILE A 746 -51.36 -27.97 19.34
C ILE A 746 -52.10 -28.08 20.68
N VAL A 747 -52.82 -27.02 21.06
CA VAL A 747 -53.54 -26.89 22.33
C VAL A 747 -55.05 -26.97 22.12
N GLY A 748 -55.55 -26.54 20.97
CA GLY A 748 -56.98 -26.49 20.67
C GLY A 748 -57.27 -26.25 19.20
N ALA A 749 -58.51 -26.56 18.78
CA ALA A 749 -58.99 -26.18 17.46
C ALA A 749 -59.19 -24.65 17.36
N GLY A 750 -58.91 -24.08 16.20
CA GLY A 750 -58.96 -22.64 15.96
C GLY A 750 -57.91 -22.17 14.96
N SER A 751 -57.61 -20.88 14.94
CA SER A 751 -56.59 -20.29 14.07
C SER A 751 -55.63 -19.41 14.88
N THR A 752 -54.35 -19.46 14.54
CA THR A 752 -53.31 -18.58 15.09
C THR A 752 -52.32 -18.16 14.01
N THR A 753 -51.74 -16.97 14.15
CA THR A 753 -50.62 -16.51 13.32
C THR A 753 -49.33 -16.90 14.03
N ILE A 754 -48.45 -17.60 13.31
CA ILE A 754 -47.09 -17.87 13.73
C ILE A 754 -46.20 -16.80 13.10
N THR A 755 -45.42 -16.10 13.92
CA THR A 755 -44.42 -15.12 13.46
C THR A 755 -43.04 -15.69 13.66
N ALA A 756 -42.24 -15.71 12.60
CA ALA A 756 -40.83 -16.07 12.59
C ALA A 756 -39.98 -14.78 12.54
N THR A 757 -39.06 -14.62 13.49
CA THR A 757 -38.24 -13.41 13.63
C THR A 757 -36.75 -13.74 13.56
N GLN A 758 -36.07 -13.09 12.62
CA GLN A 758 -34.62 -13.00 12.55
C GLN A 758 -34.18 -11.76 13.33
N ALA A 759 -33.43 -11.94 14.42
CA ALA A 759 -32.90 -10.80 15.18
C ALA A 759 -31.82 -10.07 14.37
N ALA A 760 -31.68 -8.76 14.59
CA ALA A 760 -30.59 -7.98 14.05
C ALA A 760 -29.25 -8.44 14.63
N ASN A 761 -28.20 -8.43 13.81
CA ASN A 761 -26.84 -8.77 14.24
C ASN A 761 -25.83 -7.79 13.60
N SER A 762 -24.53 -8.09 13.71
CA SER A 762 -23.45 -7.24 13.18
C SER A 762 -23.37 -7.18 11.64
N THR A 763 -24.12 -8.02 10.94
CA THR A 763 -24.07 -8.18 9.47
C THR A 763 -25.43 -8.05 8.78
N HIS A 764 -26.54 -8.20 9.50
CA HIS A 764 -27.89 -8.16 8.98
C HIS A 764 -28.83 -7.34 9.86
N TYR A 765 -29.79 -6.65 9.23
CA TYR A 765 -30.92 -6.07 9.93
C TYR A 765 -31.83 -7.17 10.52
N GLY A 766 -32.61 -6.79 11.53
CA GLY A 766 -33.67 -7.65 12.04
C GLY A 766 -34.89 -7.58 11.13
N ASP A 767 -35.55 -8.71 10.94
CA ASP A 767 -36.76 -8.81 10.11
C ASP A 767 -37.69 -9.93 10.61
N SER A 768 -38.94 -9.95 10.16
CA SER A 768 -39.91 -11.00 10.52
C SER A 768 -40.85 -11.34 9.38
N ILE A 769 -41.26 -12.60 9.31
CA ILE A 769 -42.27 -13.13 8.38
C ILE A 769 -43.32 -13.92 9.15
N SER A 770 -44.57 -13.96 8.68
CA SER A 770 -45.67 -14.61 9.39
C SER A 770 -46.50 -15.53 8.49
N ALA A 771 -47.05 -16.60 9.09
CA ALA A 771 -47.90 -17.58 8.44
C ALA A 771 -49.06 -17.99 9.35
N THR A 772 -50.19 -18.41 8.79
CA THR A 772 -51.36 -18.84 9.58
C THR A 772 -51.32 -20.34 9.84
N LEU A 773 -51.51 -20.76 11.08
CA LEU A 773 -51.81 -22.14 11.48
C LEU A 773 -53.30 -22.26 11.78
N THR A 774 -54.00 -23.09 10.99
CA THR A 774 -55.40 -23.44 11.21
C THR A 774 -55.48 -24.88 11.75
N VAL A 775 -56.11 -25.07 12.91
CA VAL A 775 -56.34 -26.36 13.54
C VAL A 775 -57.83 -26.70 13.46
N ASN A 776 -58.18 -27.65 12.60
CA ASN A 776 -59.55 -28.12 12.40
C ASN A 776 -60.00 -29.06 13.53
N ALA A 777 -61.26 -28.93 13.95
CA ALA A 777 -61.89 -29.87 14.87
C ALA A 777 -62.35 -31.13 14.12
N VAL A 778 -62.07 -32.31 14.67
CA VAL A 778 -62.53 -33.60 14.14
C VAL A 778 -63.24 -34.35 15.26
N SER A 779 -64.45 -34.85 15.03
CA SER A 779 -65.25 -35.55 16.05
C SER A 779 -65.22 -37.06 15.86
N VAL A 780 -64.58 -37.77 16.78
CA VAL A 780 -64.41 -39.23 16.76
C VAL A 780 -65.03 -39.92 17.97
N LEU A 781 -65.31 -41.21 17.82
CA LEU A 781 -65.69 -42.08 18.91
C LEU A 781 -64.45 -42.62 19.62
N THR A 782 -64.39 -42.44 20.94
CA THR A 782 -63.37 -43.04 21.79
C THR A 782 -63.56 -44.56 21.87
N LYS A 783 -62.54 -45.30 22.32
CA LYS A 783 -62.62 -46.74 22.62
C LYS A 783 -63.79 -47.09 23.55
N ASN A 784 -64.23 -46.13 24.37
CA ASN A 784 -65.31 -46.28 25.33
C ASN A 784 -66.67 -45.77 24.81
N GLY A 785 -66.79 -45.48 23.52
CA GLY A 785 -68.06 -45.07 22.90
C GLY A 785 -68.45 -43.60 23.09
N GLN A 786 -67.57 -42.75 23.61
CA GLN A 786 -67.84 -41.32 23.78
C GLN A 786 -67.44 -40.54 22.53
N VAL A 787 -68.19 -39.50 22.17
CA VAL A 787 -67.77 -38.58 21.10
C VAL A 787 -66.78 -37.57 21.67
N SER A 788 -65.61 -37.45 21.06
CA SER A 788 -64.56 -36.52 21.49
C SER A 788 -63.88 -35.84 20.31
N THR A 789 -63.40 -34.63 20.54
CA THR A 789 -62.56 -33.85 19.62
C THR A 789 -61.11 -33.72 20.09
N THR A 790 -60.79 -34.27 21.27
CA THR A 790 -59.49 -34.09 21.93
C THR A 790 -58.93 -35.36 22.57
N ASP A 791 -59.74 -36.40 22.79
CA ASP A 791 -59.27 -37.64 23.39
C ASP A 791 -58.58 -38.52 22.34
N PHE A 792 -57.26 -38.70 22.50
CA PHE A 792 -56.47 -39.56 21.62
C PHE A 792 -56.84 -41.04 21.72
N ASN A 793 -57.64 -41.51 22.69
CA ASN A 793 -58.02 -42.91 22.81
C ASN A 793 -59.16 -43.34 21.86
N TYR A 794 -59.25 -42.74 20.68
CA TYR A 794 -60.19 -43.13 19.62
C TYR A 794 -59.74 -44.35 18.85
N VAL A 795 -60.71 -45.08 18.31
CA VAL A 795 -60.50 -46.29 17.51
C VAL A 795 -60.82 -46.03 16.03
N ASN A 796 -60.07 -46.69 15.15
CA ASN A 796 -60.44 -46.78 13.75
C ASN A 796 -61.44 -47.94 13.51
N LYS A 797 -61.93 -48.09 12.27
CA LYS A 797 -62.89 -49.14 11.92
C LYS A 797 -62.40 -50.58 12.19
N ASN A 798 -61.09 -50.76 12.33
CA ASN A 798 -60.43 -52.03 12.61
C ASN A 798 -60.03 -52.18 14.10
N GLY A 799 -60.44 -51.27 14.97
CA GLY A 799 -60.17 -51.31 16.41
C GLY A 799 -58.80 -50.81 16.85
N ALA A 800 -57.96 -50.30 15.94
CA ALA A 800 -56.66 -49.73 16.31
C ALA A 800 -56.82 -48.35 16.94
N ILE A 801 -56.09 -48.10 18.03
CA ILE A 801 -56.11 -46.84 18.78
C ILE A 801 -55.15 -45.82 18.11
N ARG A 802 -55.52 -44.54 18.03
CA ARG A 802 -54.66 -43.43 17.51
C ARG A 802 -54.16 -43.62 16.07
N SER A 803 -55.05 -44.01 15.16
CA SER A 803 -54.71 -44.14 13.74
C SER A 803 -55.00 -42.86 12.95
N ASP A 804 -54.56 -42.77 11.70
CA ASP A 804 -54.79 -41.58 10.86
C ASP A 804 -56.27 -41.41 10.45
N PHE A 805 -57.07 -42.45 10.70
CA PHE A 805 -58.53 -42.43 10.61
C PHE A 805 -59.17 -42.87 11.93
N GLY A 806 -60.32 -42.30 12.27
CA GLY A 806 -61.19 -42.72 13.37
C GLY A 806 -62.59 -43.04 12.88
N VAL A 807 -63.46 -43.57 13.74
CA VAL A 807 -64.89 -43.67 13.45
C VAL A 807 -65.64 -42.49 14.05
N ASN A 808 -66.61 -41.94 13.31
CA ASN A 808 -67.51 -40.93 13.84
C ASN A 808 -68.69 -41.56 14.60
N LYS A 809 -69.60 -40.74 15.14
CA LYS A 809 -70.79 -41.21 15.89
C LYS A 809 -71.72 -42.16 15.11
N ASN A 810 -71.63 -42.18 13.78
CA ASN A 810 -72.43 -43.03 12.90
C ASN A 810 -71.65 -44.27 12.43
N GLY A 811 -70.44 -44.52 12.97
CA GLY A 811 -69.58 -45.64 12.56
C GLY A 811 -68.84 -45.43 11.24
N LEU A 812 -68.91 -44.23 10.64
CA LEU A 812 -68.20 -43.94 9.38
C LEU A 812 -66.75 -43.58 9.66
N SER A 813 -65.85 -44.07 8.81
CA SER A 813 -64.43 -43.73 8.84
C SER A 813 -64.24 -42.25 8.47
N ILE A 814 -63.59 -41.48 9.33
CA ILE A 814 -63.21 -40.09 9.12
C ILE A 814 -61.71 -39.91 9.33
N GLN A 815 -61.11 -38.96 8.61
CA GLN A 815 -59.70 -38.63 8.78
C GLN A 815 -59.50 -37.87 10.10
N THR A 816 -58.57 -38.33 10.93
CA THR A 816 -58.28 -37.75 12.25
C THR A 816 -56.98 -36.99 12.30
N LYS A 817 -56.02 -37.31 11.43
CA LYS A 817 -54.76 -36.59 11.30
C LYS A 817 -54.66 -35.88 9.96
N SER A 818 -54.07 -34.70 9.94
CA SER A 818 -53.74 -34.01 8.70
C SER A 818 -52.53 -34.68 8.05
N TYR A 819 -52.57 -34.91 6.73
CA TYR A 819 -51.35 -35.22 6.00
C TYR A 819 -50.67 -33.94 5.53
N ASP A 820 -49.34 -33.99 5.49
CA ASP A 820 -48.52 -32.90 4.99
C ASP A 820 -48.48 -32.93 3.46
N LEU A 821 -49.42 -32.22 2.86
CA LEU A 821 -49.54 -32.05 1.42
C LEU A 821 -48.64 -30.93 0.88
N LEU A 822 -47.75 -30.36 1.71
CA LEU A 822 -46.79 -29.34 1.31
C LEU A 822 -45.38 -29.90 1.25
N THR A 823 -45.03 -30.88 2.09
CA THR A 823 -43.74 -31.55 2.01
C THR A 823 -43.55 -32.19 0.65
N GLY A 824 -42.47 -31.81 -0.03
CA GLY A 824 -42.13 -32.27 -1.38
C GLY A 824 -42.99 -31.67 -2.49
N LEU A 825 -43.95 -30.79 -2.22
CA LEU A 825 -44.69 -30.05 -3.26
C LEU A 825 -43.73 -29.10 -3.97
N VAL A 826 -43.54 -29.29 -5.27
CA VAL A 826 -42.63 -28.47 -6.08
C VAL A 826 -43.31 -27.60 -7.11
N MET A 827 -44.59 -27.84 -7.36
CA MET A 827 -45.42 -27.01 -8.22
C MET A 827 -46.87 -27.09 -7.77
N ASN A 828 -47.54 -25.95 -7.66
CA ASN A 828 -48.97 -25.85 -7.44
C ASN A 828 -49.53 -24.68 -8.26
N LEU A 829 -50.08 -25.02 -9.43
CA LEU A 829 -50.75 -24.09 -10.33
C LEU A 829 -52.25 -24.24 -10.15
N ASP A 830 -52.94 -23.17 -9.76
CA ASP A 830 -54.39 -23.17 -9.56
C ASP A 830 -55.03 -21.95 -10.22
N ALA A 831 -55.75 -22.16 -11.32
CA ALA A 831 -56.34 -21.07 -12.10
C ALA A 831 -57.44 -20.33 -11.32
N GLY A 832 -57.92 -20.91 -10.22
CA GLY A 832 -58.94 -20.29 -9.37
C GLY A 832 -58.43 -19.58 -8.13
N ASN A 833 -57.12 -19.61 -7.90
CA ASN A 833 -56.50 -18.85 -6.84
C ASN A 833 -55.94 -17.56 -7.44
N LEU A 834 -56.40 -16.40 -6.97
CA LEU A 834 -55.93 -15.09 -7.47
C LEU A 834 -54.42 -14.87 -7.29
N ALA A 835 -53.80 -15.53 -6.31
CA ALA A 835 -52.34 -15.48 -6.13
C ALA A 835 -51.58 -16.32 -7.19
N SER A 836 -52.26 -17.27 -7.82
CA SER A 836 -51.70 -18.13 -8.87
C SER A 836 -52.06 -17.60 -10.26
N TYR A 837 -53.32 -17.22 -10.51
CA TYR A 837 -53.72 -16.63 -11.77
C TYR A 837 -54.78 -15.56 -11.57
N LEU A 838 -54.51 -14.34 -12.06
CA LEU A 838 -55.41 -13.19 -11.92
C LEU A 838 -56.60 -13.24 -12.89
N GLY A 839 -56.65 -14.23 -13.77
CA GLY A 839 -57.61 -14.33 -14.87
C GLY A 839 -57.17 -13.62 -16.15
N THR A 840 -56.06 -12.90 -16.11
CA THR A 840 -55.45 -12.17 -17.25
C THR A 840 -53.93 -12.32 -17.25
N GLY A 841 -53.30 -12.03 -18.39
CA GLY A 841 -51.86 -12.17 -18.58
C GLY A 841 -51.45 -13.55 -19.08
N THR A 842 -50.14 -13.80 -19.15
CA THR A 842 -49.58 -15.06 -19.66
C THR A 842 -48.91 -15.90 -18.58
N THR A 843 -48.81 -15.43 -17.34
CA THR A 843 -48.13 -16.14 -16.26
C THR A 843 -49.13 -16.81 -15.34
N TRP A 844 -49.05 -18.12 -15.19
CA TRP A 844 -49.69 -18.91 -14.16
C TRP A 844 -48.68 -19.16 -13.03
N THR A 845 -48.79 -18.38 -11.96
CA THR A 845 -47.83 -18.34 -10.85
C THR A 845 -47.92 -19.60 -9.98
N ASP A 846 -46.77 -20.15 -9.66
CA ASP A 846 -46.61 -21.30 -8.78
C ASP A 846 -46.74 -20.91 -7.29
N LEU A 847 -47.64 -21.60 -6.59
CA LEU A 847 -47.90 -21.39 -5.16
C LEU A 847 -47.02 -22.25 -4.23
N SER A 848 -46.09 -23.04 -4.76
CA SER A 848 -45.20 -23.89 -3.93
C SER A 848 -44.14 -23.08 -3.16
N GLY A 849 -43.82 -21.87 -3.63
CA GLY A 849 -42.70 -21.06 -3.14
C GLY A 849 -41.39 -21.26 -3.90
N LEU A 850 -41.34 -22.19 -4.87
CA LEU A 850 -40.14 -22.45 -5.67
C LEU A 850 -40.06 -21.66 -6.98
N GLY A 851 -41.12 -20.91 -7.32
CA GLY A 851 -41.14 -20.03 -8.50
C GLY A 851 -41.22 -20.77 -9.83
N ASN A 852 -41.75 -22.00 -9.86
CA ASN A 852 -41.92 -22.79 -11.07
C ASN A 852 -43.13 -22.33 -11.89
N ASN A 853 -43.19 -21.05 -12.23
CA ASN A 853 -44.33 -20.41 -12.89
C ASN A 853 -44.55 -20.96 -14.31
N GLY A 854 -45.80 -21.26 -14.64
CA GLY A 854 -46.19 -21.63 -16.00
C GLY A 854 -46.41 -20.40 -16.88
N ILE A 855 -46.05 -20.52 -18.15
CA ILE A 855 -46.28 -19.52 -19.19
C ILE A 855 -47.30 -20.07 -20.19
N LEU A 856 -48.42 -19.38 -20.32
CA LEU A 856 -49.48 -19.68 -21.28
C LEU A 856 -48.96 -19.43 -22.71
N VAL A 857 -49.01 -20.46 -23.54
CA VAL A 857 -48.59 -20.41 -24.95
C VAL A 857 -49.81 -20.54 -25.85
N ASN A 858 -49.92 -19.64 -26.83
CA ASN A 858 -51.07 -19.47 -27.73
C ASN A 858 -52.40 -19.19 -27.01
N ASN A 859 -52.33 -18.63 -25.79
CA ASN A 859 -53.44 -18.09 -25.00
C ASN A 859 -54.58 -19.09 -24.71
N PRO A 860 -54.36 -20.14 -23.88
CA PRO A 860 -55.46 -20.85 -23.22
C PRO A 860 -56.43 -19.84 -22.56
N VAL A 861 -57.73 -20.04 -22.75
CA VAL A 861 -58.75 -19.05 -22.34
C VAL A 861 -59.14 -19.27 -20.89
N TYR A 862 -59.08 -18.22 -20.07
CA TYR A 862 -59.56 -18.29 -18.70
C TYR A 862 -61.09 -18.35 -18.61
N ASN A 863 -61.61 -19.20 -17.71
CA ASN A 863 -63.01 -19.30 -17.38
C ASN A 863 -63.19 -19.37 -15.87
N SER A 864 -64.00 -18.47 -15.31
CA SER A 864 -64.24 -18.35 -13.86
C SER A 864 -65.15 -19.43 -13.26
N SER A 865 -65.77 -20.29 -14.08
CA SER A 865 -66.63 -21.38 -13.61
C SER A 865 -65.85 -22.38 -12.75
N ASN A 866 -66.53 -23.05 -11.80
CA ASN A 866 -65.93 -24.00 -10.85
C ASN A 866 -64.71 -23.42 -10.11
N GLY A 867 -64.81 -22.15 -9.76
CA GLY A 867 -63.75 -21.42 -9.06
C GLY A 867 -62.58 -20.99 -9.93
N GLY A 868 -62.55 -21.26 -11.25
CA GLY A 868 -61.49 -20.81 -12.16
C GLY A 868 -60.75 -21.98 -12.86
N ASN A 869 -60.58 -21.89 -14.18
CA ASN A 869 -59.89 -22.87 -15.03
C ASN A 869 -59.34 -22.24 -16.33
N LEU A 870 -58.38 -22.92 -16.96
CA LEU A 870 -57.89 -22.60 -18.30
C LEU A 870 -58.45 -23.60 -19.32
N VAL A 871 -58.99 -23.07 -20.43
CA VAL A 871 -59.58 -23.82 -21.53
C VAL A 871 -58.58 -23.93 -22.68
N PHE A 872 -58.29 -25.17 -23.07
CA PHE A 872 -57.37 -25.56 -24.13
C PHE A 872 -58.15 -25.98 -25.37
N ASN A 873 -57.71 -25.52 -26.54
CA ASN A 873 -58.45 -25.62 -27.80
C ASN A 873 -58.24 -26.93 -28.58
N GLY A 874 -57.43 -27.85 -28.07
CA GLY A 874 -57.12 -29.11 -28.75
C GLY A 874 -56.25 -29.00 -30.00
N SER A 875 -55.70 -27.81 -30.30
CA SER A 875 -54.96 -27.54 -31.53
C SER A 875 -53.54 -27.03 -31.27
N ASN A 876 -53.38 -25.96 -30.47
CA ASN A 876 -52.06 -25.34 -30.26
C ASN A 876 -51.86 -24.64 -28.90
N THR A 877 -52.88 -24.61 -28.03
CA THR A 877 -52.76 -24.01 -26.69
C THR A 877 -52.11 -24.98 -25.71
N TYR A 878 -51.16 -24.50 -24.90
CA TYR A 878 -50.56 -25.25 -23.79
C TYR A 878 -49.93 -24.27 -22.78
N VAL A 879 -49.38 -24.79 -21.67
CA VAL A 879 -48.59 -24.03 -20.70
C VAL A 879 -47.18 -24.61 -20.65
N ASP A 880 -46.14 -23.79 -20.79
CA ASP A 880 -44.72 -24.15 -20.62
C ASP A 880 -44.25 -23.69 -19.23
N ALA A 881 -43.75 -24.61 -18.42
CA ALA A 881 -43.22 -24.32 -17.09
C ALA A 881 -41.83 -24.95 -16.90
N PRO A 882 -40.92 -24.29 -16.15
CA PRO A 882 -39.79 -24.99 -15.58
C PRO A 882 -40.30 -25.98 -14.52
N LEU A 883 -39.68 -27.14 -14.42
CA LEU A 883 -40.02 -28.12 -13.39
C LEU A 883 -38.77 -28.92 -13.06
N THR A 884 -38.27 -28.86 -11.82
CA THR A 884 -37.23 -29.79 -11.34
C THR A 884 -37.83 -30.82 -10.41
N LYS A 885 -37.76 -32.10 -10.80
CA LYS A 885 -38.32 -33.21 -10.03
C LYS A 885 -37.39 -34.38 -9.77
N THR A 886 -37.71 -35.19 -8.76
CA THR A 886 -37.05 -36.47 -8.48
C THR A 886 -37.61 -37.60 -9.33
N ALA A 887 -36.88 -38.72 -9.41
CA ALA A 887 -37.30 -39.91 -10.16
C ALA A 887 -38.58 -40.56 -9.57
N SER A 888 -38.71 -40.57 -8.24
CA SER A 888 -39.98 -40.86 -7.55
C SER A 888 -40.73 -39.55 -7.34
N CYS A 889 -41.91 -39.43 -7.94
CA CYS A 889 -42.69 -38.19 -7.95
C CYS A 889 -44.19 -38.46 -8.10
N THR A 890 -45.04 -37.47 -7.83
CA THR A 890 -46.49 -37.56 -8.04
C THR A 890 -46.99 -36.37 -8.83
N PHE A 891 -47.79 -36.62 -9.85
CA PHE A 891 -48.53 -35.60 -10.61
C PHE A 891 -50.01 -35.68 -10.24
N SER A 892 -50.66 -34.55 -10.02
CA SER A 892 -52.11 -34.46 -9.83
C SER A 892 -52.67 -33.38 -10.75
N VAL A 893 -53.72 -33.71 -11.50
CA VAL A 893 -54.38 -32.78 -12.40
C VAL A 893 -55.89 -32.88 -12.28
N TRP A 894 -56.54 -31.72 -12.17
CA TRP A 894 -57.99 -31.58 -12.29
C TRP A 894 -58.33 -31.12 -13.69
N THR A 895 -59.08 -31.94 -14.43
CA THR A 895 -59.45 -31.64 -15.81
C THR A 895 -60.87 -32.08 -16.15
N LYS A 896 -61.48 -31.44 -17.15
CA LYS A 896 -62.69 -31.91 -17.84
C LYS A 896 -62.48 -31.87 -19.35
N SER A 897 -63.06 -32.83 -20.04
CA SER A 897 -63.08 -32.86 -21.51
C SER A 897 -64.32 -33.61 -22.03
N THR A 898 -64.76 -33.25 -23.23
CA THR A 898 -65.73 -34.02 -24.02
C THR A 898 -65.06 -35.02 -24.96
N SER A 899 -63.72 -35.08 -24.95
CA SER A 899 -62.90 -35.98 -25.75
C SER A 899 -61.78 -36.58 -24.90
N ALA A 900 -61.79 -37.89 -24.67
CA ALA A 900 -60.68 -38.58 -24.02
C ALA A 900 -59.63 -38.98 -25.06
N SER A 901 -58.97 -37.99 -25.64
CA SER A 901 -57.96 -38.17 -26.69
C SER A 901 -56.82 -37.18 -26.50
N ASN A 902 -55.62 -37.54 -26.97
CA ASN A 902 -54.39 -36.74 -26.94
C ASN A 902 -53.78 -36.63 -25.54
N MET A 903 -52.83 -35.70 -25.36
CA MET A 903 -51.95 -35.63 -24.20
C MET A 903 -52.43 -34.59 -23.20
N LEU A 904 -52.51 -34.99 -21.92
CA LEU A 904 -52.91 -34.11 -20.83
C LEU A 904 -51.73 -33.28 -20.33
N PHE A 905 -50.54 -33.89 -20.21
CA PHE A 905 -49.29 -33.20 -19.94
C PHE A 905 -48.06 -34.05 -20.33
N ASN A 906 -46.94 -33.38 -20.57
CA ASN A 906 -45.61 -33.95 -20.85
C ASN A 906 -44.57 -33.31 -19.93
N ALA A 907 -43.87 -34.10 -19.13
CA ALA A 907 -42.91 -33.60 -18.13
C ALA A 907 -41.45 -33.85 -18.54
N GLY A 908 -41.05 -33.41 -19.74
CA GLY A 908 -39.70 -33.51 -20.29
C GLY A 908 -39.52 -32.65 -21.56
N ASN A 909 -38.29 -32.52 -22.08
CA ASN A 909 -38.04 -31.85 -23.37
C ASN A 909 -38.51 -32.74 -24.52
N ASP A 910 -39.29 -32.17 -25.45
CA ASP A 910 -39.62 -32.71 -26.78
C ASP A 910 -39.81 -34.24 -26.82
N GLY A 911 -40.77 -34.70 -26.02
CA GLY A 911 -41.24 -36.09 -25.97
C GLY A 911 -40.54 -36.99 -24.96
N SER A 912 -39.45 -36.56 -24.30
CA SER A 912 -38.66 -37.39 -23.35
C SER A 912 -39.42 -37.95 -22.13
N GLY A 913 -40.68 -37.55 -21.93
CA GLY A 913 -41.54 -38.04 -20.88
C GLY A 913 -41.10 -37.63 -19.46
N PRO A 914 -41.89 -37.98 -18.43
CA PRO A 914 -43.06 -38.83 -18.55
C PRO A 914 -44.33 -38.10 -19.04
N ASP A 915 -45.20 -38.83 -19.74
CA ASP A 915 -46.42 -38.32 -20.39
C ASP A 915 -47.68 -39.03 -19.89
N LEU A 916 -48.74 -38.27 -19.62
CA LEU A 916 -50.10 -38.82 -19.49
C LEU A 916 -50.91 -38.53 -20.75
N PHE A 917 -51.35 -39.57 -21.45
CA PHE A 917 -52.09 -39.39 -22.70
C PHE A 917 -53.10 -40.49 -22.98
N PHE A 918 -54.03 -40.17 -23.87
CA PHE A 918 -55.15 -40.99 -24.27
C PHE A 918 -55.00 -41.33 -25.76
N TYR A 919 -54.86 -42.62 -26.08
CA TYR A 919 -54.69 -43.08 -27.45
C TYR A 919 -55.26 -44.48 -27.66
N GLY A 920 -55.94 -44.71 -28.78
CA GLY A 920 -56.45 -46.04 -29.15
C GLY A 920 -57.44 -46.66 -28.14
N GLY A 921 -58.17 -45.84 -27.37
CA GLY A 921 -59.10 -46.32 -26.34
C GLY A 921 -58.47 -46.64 -24.98
N VAL A 922 -57.17 -46.35 -24.82
CA VAL A 922 -56.37 -46.69 -23.64
C VAL A 922 -55.78 -45.43 -23.00
N LEU A 923 -55.74 -45.38 -21.68
CA LEU A 923 -55.05 -44.34 -20.90
C LEU A 923 -53.66 -44.83 -20.51
N SER A 924 -52.63 -44.13 -20.98
CA SER A 924 -51.26 -44.65 -20.96
C SER A 924 -50.27 -43.67 -20.32
N TRP A 925 -49.19 -44.24 -19.81
CA TRP A 925 -48.02 -43.56 -19.26
C TRP A 925 -46.80 -43.86 -20.11
N ASN A 926 -46.21 -42.86 -20.76
CA ASN A 926 -44.98 -43.05 -21.53
C ASN A 926 -43.79 -42.51 -20.76
N THR A 927 -42.70 -43.25 -20.74
CA THR A 927 -41.41 -42.87 -20.14
C THR A 927 -40.25 -42.99 -21.13
N TRP A 928 -40.53 -42.79 -22.43
CA TRP A 928 -39.53 -42.93 -23.52
C TRP A 928 -38.94 -44.35 -23.66
N ASP A 929 -39.75 -45.38 -23.40
CA ASP A 929 -39.37 -46.78 -23.55
C ASP A 929 -40.02 -47.46 -24.79
N SER A 930 -40.64 -46.67 -25.66
CA SER A 930 -41.39 -47.12 -26.85
C SER A 930 -42.53 -48.13 -26.59
N SER A 931 -42.90 -48.36 -25.32
CA SER A 931 -43.76 -49.48 -24.92
C SER A 931 -45.21 -49.11 -24.59
N ASN A 932 -45.60 -47.83 -24.72
CA ASN A 932 -46.95 -47.31 -24.43
C ASN A 932 -47.56 -47.96 -23.18
N ASN A 933 -46.99 -47.72 -21.99
CA ASN A 933 -47.36 -48.47 -20.78
C ASN A 933 -48.80 -48.16 -20.35
N PRO A 934 -49.76 -49.07 -20.57
CA PRO A 934 -51.17 -48.76 -20.37
C PRO A 934 -51.55 -48.95 -18.90
N PHE A 935 -52.31 -48.01 -18.33
CA PHE A 935 -52.97 -48.25 -17.03
C PHE A 935 -54.22 -49.12 -17.19
N GLY A 936 -54.87 -49.05 -18.35
CA GLY A 936 -56.12 -49.74 -18.68
C GLY A 936 -56.90 -48.98 -19.76
N ASN A 937 -58.10 -49.46 -20.06
CA ASN A 937 -59.04 -48.74 -20.93
C ASN A 937 -59.27 -47.32 -20.42
N ILE A 938 -59.70 -46.41 -21.27
CA ILE A 938 -60.12 -45.07 -20.83
C ILE A 938 -61.35 -45.22 -19.92
N PRO A 939 -61.41 -44.56 -18.74
CA PRO A 939 -62.60 -44.55 -17.90
C PRO A 939 -63.83 -44.10 -18.70
N ALA A 940 -64.96 -44.79 -18.56
CA ALA A 940 -66.18 -44.48 -19.33
C ALA A 940 -66.67 -43.03 -19.14
N THR A 941 -66.34 -42.43 -18.00
CA THR A 941 -66.66 -41.04 -17.66
C THR A 941 -65.63 -40.02 -18.11
N ALA A 942 -64.45 -40.42 -18.60
CA ALA A 942 -63.35 -39.49 -18.92
C ALA A 942 -63.69 -38.44 -20.00
N ALA A 943 -64.68 -38.70 -20.86
CA ALA A 943 -65.12 -37.83 -21.95
C ALA A 943 -66.56 -37.28 -21.78
N ASN A 944 -67.12 -37.32 -20.57
CA ASN A 944 -68.50 -36.92 -20.31
C ASN A 944 -68.69 -35.39 -20.13
N GLY A 945 -67.63 -34.59 -20.23
CA GLY A 945 -67.66 -33.15 -19.97
C GLY A 945 -67.65 -32.74 -18.49
N ASN A 946 -67.67 -33.69 -17.56
CA ASN A 946 -67.53 -33.47 -16.12
C ASN A 946 -66.06 -33.41 -15.71
N TRP A 947 -65.82 -32.83 -14.53
CA TRP A 947 -64.50 -32.77 -13.93
C TRP A 947 -64.09 -34.12 -13.37
N HIS A 948 -62.80 -34.42 -13.50
CA HIS A 948 -62.17 -35.61 -12.96
C HIS A 948 -60.76 -35.26 -12.46
N ASN A 949 -60.29 -36.02 -11.47
CA ASN A 949 -58.93 -35.92 -10.95
C ASN A 949 -58.11 -37.13 -11.37
N TYR A 950 -56.99 -36.86 -12.05
CA TYR A 950 -56.01 -37.88 -12.43
C TYR A 950 -54.76 -37.66 -11.59
N VAL A 951 -54.38 -38.68 -10.82
CA VAL A 951 -53.16 -38.64 -10.00
C VAL A 951 -52.26 -39.79 -10.39
N VAL A 952 -51.08 -39.47 -10.92
CA VAL A 952 -50.08 -40.47 -11.30
C VAL A 952 -48.96 -40.45 -10.26
N VAL A 953 -48.80 -41.58 -9.56
CA VAL A 953 -47.72 -41.81 -8.60
C VAL A 953 -46.64 -42.62 -9.29
N ASN A 954 -45.51 -41.98 -9.58
CA ASN A 954 -44.31 -42.64 -10.09
C ASN A 954 -43.42 -43.09 -8.95
N ASP A 955 -43.17 -44.38 -8.89
CA ASP A 955 -42.25 -44.97 -7.94
C ASP A 955 -41.05 -45.58 -8.67
N ALA A 956 -39.94 -44.85 -8.69
CA ALA A 956 -38.70 -45.31 -9.30
C ALA A 956 -38.08 -46.49 -8.54
N VAL A 957 -38.43 -46.70 -7.26
CA VAL A 957 -37.90 -47.82 -6.48
C VAL A 957 -38.56 -49.13 -6.92
N SER A 958 -39.87 -49.11 -7.13
CA SER A 958 -40.61 -50.28 -7.61
C SER A 958 -40.69 -50.38 -9.14
N ASN A 959 -40.20 -49.39 -9.89
CA ASN A 959 -40.36 -49.28 -11.35
C ASN A 959 -41.83 -49.37 -11.80
N THR A 960 -42.73 -48.77 -11.01
CA THR A 960 -44.16 -48.72 -11.34
C THR A 960 -44.70 -47.31 -11.34
N ALA A 961 -45.67 -47.05 -12.21
CA ALA A 961 -46.57 -45.91 -12.13
C ALA A 961 -47.94 -46.42 -11.68
N ARG A 962 -48.61 -45.71 -10.77
CA ARG A 962 -49.98 -45.98 -10.35
C ARG A 962 -50.86 -44.79 -10.68
N LEU A 963 -51.93 -45.03 -11.44
CA LEU A 963 -52.93 -44.02 -11.73
C LEU A 963 -54.09 -44.15 -10.74
N TYR A 964 -54.43 -43.05 -10.09
CA TYR A 964 -55.66 -42.88 -9.34
C TYR A 964 -56.59 -41.98 -10.14
N TYR A 965 -57.84 -42.41 -10.28
CA TYR A 965 -58.91 -41.69 -10.95
C TYR A 965 -59.99 -41.38 -9.90
N ASP A 966 -60.26 -40.09 -9.68
CA ASP A 966 -61.18 -39.58 -8.66
C ASP A 966 -60.88 -40.14 -7.25
N GLY A 967 -59.60 -40.18 -6.89
CA GLY A 967 -59.12 -40.64 -5.58
C GLY A 967 -59.06 -42.17 -5.42
N VAL A 968 -59.49 -42.95 -6.41
CA VAL A 968 -59.48 -44.42 -6.37
C VAL A 968 -58.40 -44.97 -7.29
N LEU A 969 -57.65 -45.99 -6.86
CA LEU A 969 -56.65 -46.65 -7.71
C LEU A 969 -57.33 -47.24 -8.96
N TYR A 970 -56.93 -46.76 -10.13
CA TYR A 970 -57.49 -47.16 -11.42
C TYR A 970 -56.69 -48.28 -12.07
N GLY A 971 -55.36 -48.13 -12.10
CA GLY A 971 -54.47 -49.06 -12.80
C GLY A 971 -53.01 -48.85 -12.43
N THR A 972 -52.19 -49.83 -12.77
CA THR A 972 -50.73 -49.79 -12.57
C THR A 972 -50.05 -50.08 -13.91
N ALA A 973 -49.08 -49.27 -14.28
CA ALA A 973 -48.30 -49.38 -15.51
C ALA A 973 -46.80 -49.51 -15.18
N GLY A 974 -46.02 -50.00 -16.15
CA GLY A 974 -44.56 -50.00 -16.07
C GLY A 974 -44.00 -48.57 -16.03
N TYR A 975 -42.90 -48.37 -15.32
CA TYR A 975 -42.20 -47.09 -15.23
C TYR A 975 -40.69 -47.32 -15.22
N ARG A 976 -39.92 -46.64 -16.08
CA ARG A 976 -38.45 -46.62 -16.02
C ARG A 976 -37.92 -45.19 -15.98
N ASN A 977 -37.05 -44.93 -15.00
CA ASN A 977 -36.16 -43.77 -14.87
C ASN A 977 -36.60 -42.48 -15.60
N ALA A 978 -37.43 -41.65 -14.97
CA ALA A 978 -37.49 -40.26 -15.39
C ALA A 978 -36.27 -39.52 -14.85
N SER A 979 -35.43 -39.01 -15.75
CA SER A 979 -34.39 -38.03 -15.43
C SER A 979 -34.98 -36.85 -14.63
N ALA A 980 -34.11 -36.16 -13.88
CA ALA A 980 -34.42 -34.85 -13.33
C ALA A 980 -34.58 -33.88 -14.50
N ASN A 981 -35.78 -33.87 -15.09
CA ASN A 981 -36.13 -32.98 -16.18
C ASN A 981 -36.28 -31.57 -15.62
N THR A 982 -36.17 -30.56 -16.48
CA THR A 982 -36.27 -29.13 -16.13
C THR A 982 -37.49 -28.46 -16.77
N LYS A 983 -38.36 -29.21 -17.45
CA LYS A 983 -39.45 -28.70 -18.28
C LYS A 983 -40.73 -29.51 -18.13
N LEU A 984 -41.87 -28.80 -18.22
CA LEU A 984 -43.22 -29.33 -18.16
C LEU A 984 -44.10 -28.59 -19.17
N TYR A 985 -44.88 -29.35 -19.93
CA TYR A 985 -45.95 -28.85 -20.78
C TYR A 985 -47.30 -29.35 -20.26
N ILE A 986 -48.22 -28.44 -19.94
CA ILE A 986 -49.57 -28.75 -19.47
C ILE A 986 -50.57 -28.44 -20.59
N GLY A 987 -51.49 -29.37 -20.85
CA GLY A 987 -52.45 -29.26 -21.96
C GLY A 987 -51.90 -29.68 -23.33
N GLY A 988 -50.76 -30.37 -23.39
CA GLY A 988 -50.18 -30.89 -24.63
C GLY A 988 -48.66 -31.09 -24.54
N SER A 989 -47.98 -31.03 -25.69
CA SER A 989 -46.51 -30.94 -25.81
C SER A 989 -46.09 -29.84 -26.78
N ASN A 990 -44.80 -29.49 -26.72
CA ASN A 990 -44.12 -28.67 -27.71
C ASN A 990 -43.94 -29.45 -29.03
N GLY A 991 -44.95 -29.39 -29.92
CA GLY A 991 -44.87 -29.99 -31.27
C GLY A 991 -46.05 -30.86 -31.71
N GLY A 992 -47.07 -31.11 -30.87
CA GLY A 992 -48.28 -31.89 -31.25
C GLY A 992 -49.09 -32.45 -30.08
N TRP A 993 -50.21 -33.13 -30.38
CA TRP A 993 -51.05 -33.88 -29.42
C TRP A 993 -51.70 -33.03 -28.33
N GLN A 994 -52.35 -31.93 -28.71
CA GLN A 994 -52.91 -30.97 -27.79
C GLN A 994 -54.20 -31.45 -27.11
N TRP A 995 -54.32 -31.12 -25.82
CA TRP A 995 -55.51 -31.38 -25.02
C TRP A 995 -56.66 -30.47 -25.47
N ASN A 996 -57.83 -31.05 -25.70
CA ASN A 996 -59.06 -30.31 -25.88
C ASN A 996 -59.88 -30.43 -24.60
N GLY A 997 -59.97 -29.37 -23.80
CA GLY A 997 -60.63 -29.43 -22.50
C GLY A 997 -60.19 -28.32 -21.56
N ALA A 998 -60.61 -28.40 -20.30
CA ALA A 998 -60.22 -27.43 -19.29
C ALA A 998 -59.35 -28.05 -18.20
N ILE A 999 -58.38 -27.31 -17.69
CA ILE A 999 -57.54 -27.69 -16.54
C ILE A 999 -57.68 -26.61 -15.47
N GLY A 1000 -58.03 -27.01 -14.26
CA GLY A 1000 -58.29 -26.10 -13.15
C GLY A 1000 -57.14 -26.02 -12.14
N ASN A 1001 -56.52 -27.16 -11.85
CA ASN A 1001 -55.42 -27.28 -10.91
C ASN A 1001 -54.41 -28.33 -11.39
N PHE A 1002 -53.12 -28.04 -11.20
CA PHE A 1002 -52.01 -28.93 -11.52
C PHE A 1002 -50.98 -28.89 -10.39
N GLN A 1003 -50.62 -30.05 -9.87
CA GLN A 1003 -49.66 -30.19 -8.77
C GLN A 1003 -48.59 -31.23 -9.09
N VAL A 1004 -47.37 -30.96 -8.63
CA VAL A 1004 -46.25 -31.91 -8.71
C VAL A 1004 -45.55 -32.04 -7.36
N TYR A 1005 -45.27 -33.27 -6.96
CA TYR A 1005 -44.56 -33.61 -5.73
C TYR A 1005 -43.28 -34.40 -6.03
N ASN A 1006 -42.16 -34.05 -5.39
CA ASN A 1006 -40.88 -34.77 -5.41
C ASN A 1006 -40.84 -35.97 -4.46
N ARG A 1007 -41.99 -36.64 -4.35
CA ARG A 1007 -42.16 -37.88 -3.59
C ARG A 1007 -43.39 -38.62 -4.10
N ILE A 1008 -43.50 -39.88 -3.70
CA ILE A 1008 -44.74 -40.63 -3.87
C ILE A 1008 -45.75 -40.18 -2.81
N LEU A 1009 -46.97 -39.88 -3.24
CA LEU A 1009 -48.10 -39.74 -2.33
C LEU A 1009 -48.67 -41.12 -2.00
N SER A 1010 -49.01 -41.31 -0.74
CA SER A 1010 -49.77 -42.47 -0.27
C SER A 1010 -51.23 -42.40 -0.75
N PRO A 1011 -51.94 -43.55 -0.83
CA PRO A 1011 -53.37 -43.55 -1.14
C PRO A 1011 -54.20 -42.61 -0.24
N ALA A 1012 -53.79 -42.45 1.02
CA ALA A 1012 -54.47 -41.60 2.00
C ALA A 1012 -54.24 -40.10 1.74
N GLU A 1013 -53.06 -39.70 1.28
CA GLU A 1013 -52.77 -38.32 0.86
C GLU A 1013 -53.51 -37.97 -0.44
N ILE A 1014 -53.60 -38.93 -1.37
CA ILE A 1014 -54.32 -38.74 -2.65
C ILE A 1014 -55.82 -38.51 -2.38
N ILE A 1015 -56.44 -39.32 -1.52
CA ILE A 1015 -57.86 -39.13 -1.19
C ILE A 1015 -58.09 -37.83 -0.40
N GLN A 1016 -57.14 -37.38 0.42
CA GLN A 1016 -57.24 -36.07 1.07
C GLN A 1016 -57.16 -34.93 0.05
N ASN A 1017 -56.17 -34.95 -0.85
CA ASN A 1017 -56.06 -33.98 -1.95
C ASN A 1017 -57.32 -33.94 -2.81
N PHE A 1018 -57.86 -35.11 -3.16
CA PHE A 1018 -59.11 -35.21 -3.90
C PHE A 1018 -60.27 -34.56 -3.12
N ASN A 1019 -60.47 -34.94 -1.86
CA ASN A 1019 -61.56 -34.40 -1.02
C ASN A 1019 -61.46 -32.88 -0.79
N ASN A 1020 -60.25 -32.31 -0.75
CA ASN A 1020 -60.04 -30.87 -0.59
C ASN A 1020 -60.56 -30.05 -1.77
N LEU A 1021 -60.58 -30.62 -2.98
CA LEU A 1021 -60.93 -29.91 -4.21
C LEU A 1021 -62.22 -30.42 -4.89
N LYS A 1022 -62.70 -31.62 -4.58
CA LYS A 1022 -63.85 -32.22 -5.28
C LYS A 1022 -65.12 -31.37 -5.28
N THR A 1023 -65.42 -30.69 -4.16
CA THR A 1023 -66.63 -29.87 -4.04
C THR A 1023 -66.59 -28.64 -4.94
N ARG A 1024 -65.42 -28.04 -5.17
CA ARG A 1024 -65.21 -26.95 -6.13
C ARG A 1024 -65.58 -27.38 -7.55
N TYR A 1025 -65.34 -28.65 -7.88
CA TYR A 1025 -65.58 -29.23 -9.18
C TYR A 1025 -66.92 -29.99 -9.28
N GLY A 1026 -67.73 -29.97 -8.22
CA GLY A 1026 -69.08 -30.56 -8.21
C GLY A 1026 -69.12 -32.08 -8.05
N LEU A 1027 -68.09 -32.68 -7.45
CA LEU A 1027 -67.96 -34.12 -7.18
C LEU A 1027 -68.11 -34.49 -5.69
#